data_AF-A0A7V4NYP5-F1
#
_entry.id   AF-A0A7V4NYP5-F1
#
_cell.length_a   1.000
_cell.length_b   1.000
_cell.length_c   1.000
_cell.angle_alpha   90.00
_cell.angle_beta   90.00
_cell.angle_gamma   90.00
#
_symmetry.space_group_name_H-M   'P 1'
#
loop_
_entity.id
_entity.type
_entity.pdbx_description
1 polymer ?
#
loop_
_entity_poly.entity_id
_entity_poly.type
_entity_poly.pdbx_seq_one_letter_code
_entity_poly.pdbx_strand_id
1 'polypeptide(L)'
;MPSARAIFALATVVLTAPAARADLLLLRSQEWRAGVVREEDDSLLVSSSDRERPPERLPRDQVLRWLRGTDERDALAAIESAAVLTQLAEQYFAAGMQLQARQCLERAARLDRSVARSPRDKGPDEWRDFWNRTLLAVRQAEADQARPAAHIELARWAYAAGLRAAAIEHLRAARRLDPRGGQVEALQQAWGLDLRPLVEIDLTPALNERMISRQLTDESVSVQARDGHQFVAIPFRFRLDTNTEFKRGSFDLKASPPTPIRLVGFRPMVWQSGVAAPSRRSDEPVYERMQVVARDESGRPAVFGFNTTRPPRGSGAKEPERLRTARNRLATTGWAMMLLEVPETTDLLTITPVSGPTADIRLAALQQAGGIRDSDRDADSADVARWLRFAADPSPAVALLAIQALTSIRRQLAAEEYGPWSSVVDPAILSAWAGLEEGCRQAAWRAMMDHGPLPARTSQAIVEASPSVKLDLVERIAADFRSPPASAVAPANTVAALAALLKSEDPRLCRRAIDVLAAGAPDEAYETLVGASGMARAEALARCRSIRETRVRQNMVRALAVNAAPVDSEILGSLIKQDRVVILDPRDKLLERLRTEQSARVRETWLAMLQGISMLPVLGTSPVGRLLDDVSDEAAGDALRRRATLIAADQARIRSSAAKRGSFPMLSPADATDPVVRVLRRAIELGPADVRSTAVLGLLQEGHAQIAAQAILEAFPQRTLLIEFIDEFALQLGSEAPDATFAFLAHLLGLATPDAARRILDHLDRLAELRGEMDGARVNLCIRAGLVWQSLADFSGAPDPMLARSAARWAMRLGHLSPQDRIQYAASNDRDLRADRLRTASNRSGRIASGSYSAIVVIELAWPMPPGAARELPVWLPPQRVTLSAGAVELAAPEVSREFRIYVNGKLRGFGTVPSGPAGLPLPEDWVPRLARAEPNSAFSIQPADSEAGFSPLVMVSGEQDPSPRPGAARMEVSELLRSALVNDPESIYFKDRIERVVPMGLSVTLRYAGFGSWVGVGVRRNPAAPTAEDPGPVFLNAAIMLERVSPPATTTQSASAATALGQSTISTVESPMTSRR
;
A
#
# COMPACT_ATOMS: atom_id res chain seq x y z
N MET A 1 -96.15 -15.92 -13.22
CA MET A 1 -96.25 -14.96 -12.09
C MET A 1 -95.17 -13.91 -12.25
N PRO A 2 -95.48 -12.63 -12.03
CA PRO A 2 -95.04 -11.57 -12.93
C PRO A 2 -94.15 -10.49 -12.27
N SER A 3 -93.28 -9.92 -13.12
CA SER A 3 -92.84 -8.51 -13.23
C SER A 3 -92.92 -7.57 -12.01
N ALA A 4 -91.85 -6.81 -11.76
CA ALA A 4 -91.78 -5.41 -12.19
C ALA A 4 -90.45 -4.74 -11.82
N ARG A 5 -89.93 -3.97 -12.79
CA ARG A 5 -88.88 -2.97 -12.65
C ARG A 5 -89.33 -1.89 -11.66
N ALA A 6 -88.45 -1.48 -10.75
CA ALA A 6 -88.47 -0.14 -10.16
C ALA A 6 -87.08 0.47 -10.32
N ILE A 7 -86.96 1.27 -11.38
CA ILE A 7 -85.88 2.23 -11.60
C ILE A 7 -86.04 3.29 -10.50
N PHE A 8 -85.21 3.24 -9.46
CA PHE A 8 -84.99 4.41 -8.63
C PHE A 8 -83.92 5.27 -9.32
N ALA A 9 -84.41 6.22 -10.10
CA ALA A 9 -83.65 7.41 -10.46
C ALA A 9 -83.38 8.18 -9.16
N LEU A 10 -82.29 7.84 -8.46
CA LEU A 10 -81.71 8.75 -7.49
C LEU A 10 -81.01 9.83 -8.32
N ALA A 11 -81.80 10.83 -8.74
CA ALA A 11 -81.28 12.15 -9.01
C ALA A 11 -80.54 12.55 -7.73
N THR A 12 -79.23 12.30 -7.72
CA THR A 12 -78.35 12.88 -6.73
C THR A 12 -78.40 14.36 -7.05
N VAL A 13 -79.32 15.05 -6.40
CA VAL A 13 -79.14 16.46 -6.09
C VAL A 13 -77.82 16.47 -5.33
N VAL A 14 -76.72 16.59 -6.07
CA VAL A 14 -75.49 17.16 -5.56
C VAL A 14 -75.96 18.54 -5.16
N LEU A 15 -76.44 18.66 -3.92
CA LEU A 15 -76.33 19.87 -3.16
C LEU A 15 -74.85 20.18 -3.29
N THR A 16 -74.51 21.05 -4.25
CA THR A 16 -73.19 21.63 -4.37
C THR A 16 -73.03 22.41 -3.09
N ALA A 17 -72.59 21.70 -2.04
CA ALA A 17 -72.12 22.29 -0.82
C ALA A 17 -71.17 23.38 -1.32
N PRO A 18 -71.44 24.67 -1.02
CA PRO A 18 -70.67 25.77 -1.56
C PRO A 18 -69.21 25.41 -1.37
N ALA A 19 -68.46 25.35 -2.47
CA ALA A 19 -67.07 24.91 -2.47
C ALA A 19 -66.40 25.55 -1.26
N ALA A 20 -65.98 24.74 -0.28
CA ALA A 20 -65.49 25.26 0.98
C ALA A 20 -64.42 26.31 0.64
N ARG A 21 -64.67 27.56 1.02
CA ARG A 21 -63.73 28.67 0.83
C ARG A 21 -63.04 28.88 2.17
N ALA A 22 -61.72 28.99 2.14
CA ALA A 22 -61.01 29.49 3.31
C ALA A 22 -61.12 31.00 3.29
N ASP A 23 -61.22 31.56 4.48
CA ASP A 23 -61.23 32.99 4.69
C ASP A 23 -60.01 33.37 5.53
N LEU A 24 -59.58 34.63 5.40
CA LEU A 24 -58.49 35.21 6.18
C LEU A 24 -59.07 36.16 7.23
N LEU A 25 -58.71 35.92 8.48
CA LEU A 25 -59.14 36.71 9.64
C LEU A 25 -57.94 37.48 10.19
N LEU A 26 -58.13 38.79 10.40
CA LEU A 26 -57.23 39.62 11.21
C LEU A 26 -57.91 39.83 12.56
N LEU A 27 -57.25 39.44 13.64
CA LEU A 27 -57.75 39.59 15.00
C LEU A 27 -57.41 40.98 15.55
N ARG A 28 -58.14 41.42 16.60
CA ARG A 28 -57.84 42.67 17.32
C ARG A 28 -56.47 42.65 17.97
N SER A 29 -55.94 41.46 18.30
CA SER A 29 -54.57 41.25 18.74
C SER A 29 -53.52 41.48 17.64
N GLN A 30 -53.94 41.82 16.42
CA GLN A 30 -53.10 41.93 15.21
C GLN A 30 -52.54 40.58 14.73
N GLU A 31 -53.06 39.46 15.24
CA GLU A 31 -52.72 38.13 14.72
C GLU A 31 -53.57 37.76 13.51
N TRP A 32 -52.95 37.06 12.55
CA TRP A 32 -53.64 36.50 11.40
C TRP A 32 -54.05 35.05 11.64
N ARG A 33 -55.21 34.66 11.12
CA ARG A 33 -55.73 33.29 11.10
C ARG A 33 -56.32 32.98 9.73
N ALA A 34 -56.05 31.80 9.19
CA ALA A 34 -56.63 31.28 7.97
C ALA A 34 -57.30 29.92 8.21
N GLY A 35 -58.41 29.66 7.54
CA GLY A 35 -59.07 28.35 7.57
C GLY A 35 -60.45 28.38 6.95
N VAL A 36 -61.15 27.24 6.96
CA VAL A 36 -62.56 27.19 6.53
C VAL A 36 -63.40 27.76 7.66
N VAL A 37 -63.88 28.99 7.47
CA VAL A 37 -64.62 29.73 8.51
C VAL A 37 -66.11 29.44 8.37
N ARG A 38 -66.73 28.98 9.46
CA ARG A 38 -68.19 28.86 9.60
C ARG A 38 -68.67 29.85 10.63
N GLU A 39 -69.78 30.50 10.32
CA GLU A 39 -70.40 31.47 11.20
C GLU A 39 -71.34 30.77 12.17
N GLU A 40 -71.19 31.03 13.46
CA GLU A 40 -72.12 30.65 14.53
C GLU A 40 -72.66 31.93 15.20
N ASP A 41 -73.69 31.81 16.04
CA ASP A 41 -74.44 32.95 16.60
C ASP A 41 -73.51 34.06 17.14
N ASP A 42 -72.60 33.74 18.07
CA ASP A 42 -71.69 34.73 18.69
C ASP A 42 -70.20 34.52 18.35
N SER A 43 -69.86 33.61 17.43
CA SER A 43 -68.47 33.24 17.14
C SER A 43 -68.24 32.81 15.69
N LEU A 44 -66.99 32.87 15.25
CA LEU A 44 -66.52 32.24 14.02
C LEU A 44 -65.78 30.95 14.36
N LEU A 45 -66.17 29.85 13.72
CA LEU A 45 -65.52 28.55 13.85
C LEU A 45 -64.53 28.38 12.70
N VAL A 46 -63.23 28.43 12.99
CA VAL A 46 -62.15 28.22 12.01
C VAL A 46 -61.78 26.73 12.01
N SER A 47 -62.18 26.05 10.94
CA SER A 47 -61.96 24.61 10.80
C SER A 47 -60.75 24.29 9.92
N SER A 48 -60.03 23.26 10.35
CA SER A 48 -58.99 22.56 9.60
C SER A 48 -59.61 21.33 8.91
N SER A 49 -59.11 20.96 7.73
CA SER A 49 -59.38 19.67 7.11
C SER A 49 -58.70 18.51 7.84
N ASP A 50 -57.72 18.80 8.70
CA ASP A 50 -57.13 17.83 9.61
C ASP A 50 -58.16 17.48 10.70
N ARG A 51 -58.64 16.24 10.70
CA ARG A 51 -59.64 15.75 11.66
C ARG A 51 -59.13 15.72 13.09
N GLU A 52 -57.81 15.72 13.28
CA GLU A 52 -57.20 15.68 14.61
C GLU A 52 -57.15 17.07 15.26
N ARG A 53 -57.24 18.14 14.46
CA ARG A 53 -57.22 19.52 14.97
C ARG A 53 -58.65 19.98 15.21
N PRO A 54 -59.08 20.12 16.48
CA PRO A 54 -60.41 20.62 16.76
C PRO A 54 -60.57 22.02 16.17
N PRO A 55 -61.74 22.37 15.62
CA PRO A 55 -61.96 23.69 15.07
C PRO A 55 -61.79 24.76 16.16
N GLU A 56 -61.11 25.85 15.82
CA GLU A 56 -60.84 26.97 16.72
C GLU A 56 -62.07 27.88 16.73
N ARG A 57 -62.63 28.13 17.91
CA ARG A 57 -63.77 29.03 18.08
C ARG A 57 -63.30 30.42 18.47
N LEU A 58 -63.50 31.39 17.58
CA LEU A 58 -63.10 32.78 17.76
C LEU A 58 -64.34 33.64 18.02
N PRO A 59 -64.48 34.28 19.19
CA PRO A 59 -65.53 35.27 19.43
C PRO A 59 -65.53 36.38 18.37
N ARG A 60 -66.71 36.80 17.88
CA ARG A 60 -66.79 37.80 16.80
C ARG A 60 -66.15 39.13 17.18
N ASP A 61 -66.24 39.52 18.46
CA ASP A 61 -65.65 40.75 18.97
C ASP A 61 -64.12 40.75 18.90
N GLN A 62 -63.48 39.59 18.84
CA GLN A 62 -62.03 39.45 18.63
C GLN A 62 -61.59 39.60 17.17
N VAL A 63 -62.50 39.52 16.21
CA VAL A 63 -62.18 39.59 14.77
C VAL A 63 -62.24 41.06 14.32
N LEU A 64 -61.10 41.60 13.92
CA LEU A 64 -60.97 42.97 13.41
C LEU A 64 -61.37 43.07 11.93
N ARG A 65 -60.92 42.12 11.10
CA ARG A 65 -61.30 42.04 9.68
C ARG A 65 -61.51 40.59 9.26
N TRP A 66 -62.53 40.37 8.44
CA TRP A 66 -62.80 39.11 7.76
C TRP A 66 -62.71 39.34 6.26
N LEU A 67 -61.70 38.75 5.63
CA LEU A 67 -61.33 39.02 4.24
C LEU A 67 -61.57 37.78 3.38
N ARG A 68 -62.12 38.01 2.18
CA ARG A 68 -62.51 36.96 1.24
C ARG A 68 -62.17 37.35 -0.19
N GLY A 69 -61.83 36.37 -1.04
CA GLY A 69 -61.73 36.58 -2.48
C GLY A 69 -60.60 37.53 -2.87
N THR A 70 -60.93 38.68 -3.48
CA THR A 70 -59.95 39.70 -3.86
C THR A 70 -59.30 40.34 -2.64
N ASP A 71 -60.09 40.65 -1.61
CA ASP A 71 -59.60 41.34 -0.40
C ASP A 71 -58.62 40.46 0.38
N GLU A 72 -58.82 39.14 0.36
CA GLU A 72 -57.89 38.16 0.90
C GLU A 72 -56.56 38.19 0.15
N ARG A 73 -56.59 38.16 -1.18
CA ARG A 73 -55.38 38.20 -2.02
C ARG A 73 -54.61 39.49 -1.80
N ASP A 74 -55.29 40.63 -1.76
CA ASP A 74 -54.68 41.93 -1.56
C ASP A 74 -54.06 42.03 -0.16
N ALA A 75 -54.72 41.47 0.86
CA ALA A 75 -54.16 41.40 2.20
C ALA A 75 -52.94 40.48 2.30
N LEU A 76 -52.97 39.28 1.71
CA LEU A 76 -51.79 38.42 1.63
C LEU A 76 -50.64 39.10 0.88
N ALA A 77 -50.96 39.89 -0.15
CA ALA A 77 -50.01 40.70 -0.91
C ALA A 77 -49.50 41.95 -0.15
N ALA A 78 -50.15 42.35 0.94
CA ALA A 78 -49.73 43.44 1.81
C ALA A 78 -48.91 42.96 3.03
N ILE A 79 -48.92 41.67 3.37
CA ILE A 79 -48.10 41.13 4.47
C ILE A 79 -46.61 41.18 4.08
N GLU A 80 -45.81 41.87 4.89
CA GLU A 80 -44.36 42.04 4.74
C GLU A 80 -43.53 41.08 5.62
N SER A 81 -44.19 40.31 6.51
CA SER A 81 -43.51 39.35 7.39
C SER A 81 -43.53 37.93 6.81
N ALA A 82 -42.34 37.40 6.50
CA ALA A 82 -42.17 36.02 6.03
C ALA A 82 -42.61 34.97 7.08
N ALA A 83 -42.46 35.27 8.37
CA ALA A 83 -42.89 34.40 9.46
C ALA A 83 -44.43 34.26 9.50
N VAL A 84 -45.14 35.38 9.34
CA VAL A 84 -46.61 35.38 9.28
C VAL A 84 -47.10 34.61 8.06
N LEU A 85 -46.49 34.82 6.89
CA LEU A 85 -46.85 34.08 5.67
C LEU A 85 -46.56 32.58 5.79
N THR A 86 -45.47 32.19 6.44
CA THR A 86 -45.13 30.80 6.75
C THR A 86 -46.19 30.14 7.64
N GLN A 87 -46.65 30.85 8.68
CA GLN A 87 -47.72 30.39 9.56
C GLN A 87 -49.05 30.27 8.82
N LEU A 88 -49.41 31.27 8.01
CA LEU A 88 -50.61 31.25 7.19
C LEU A 88 -50.58 30.12 6.16
N ALA A 89 -49.43 29.82 5.57
CA ALA A 89 -49.30 28.70 4.66
C ALA A 89 -49.64 27.36 5.33
N GLU A 90 -49.18 27.15 6.56
CA GLU A 90 -49.49 25.95 7.34
C GLU A 90 -50.99 25.86 7.63
N GLN A 91 -51.62 26.98 7.99
CA GLN A 91 -53.06 27.06 8.27
C GLN A 91 -53.91 26.81 7.01
N TYR A 92 -53.57 27.43 5.87
CA TYR A 92 -54.25 27.18 4.60
C TYR A 92 -54.09 25.72 4.15
N PHE A 93 -52.89 25.14 4.28
CA PHE A 93 -52.66 23.75 3.93
C PHE A 93 -53.50 22.82 4.83
N ALA A 94 -53.50 23.08 6.14
CA ALA A 94 -54.32 22.37 7.10
C ALA A 94 -55.82 22.57 6.85
N ALA A 95 -56.25 23.56 6.06
CA ALA A 95 -57.64 23.78 5.65
C ALA A 95 -57.98 23.20 4.27
N GLY A 96 -57.05 22.48 3.63
CA GLY A 96 -57.20 21.91 2.28
C GLY A 96 -56.96 22.91 1.15
N MET A 97 -56.50 24.13 1.44
CA MET A 97 -56.28 25.21 0.49
C MET A 97 -54.82 25.28 0.01
N GLN A 98 -54.39 24.25 -0.71
CA GLN A 98 -53.01 24.12 -1.16
C GLN A 98 -52.53 25.27 -2.06
N LEU A 99 -53.42 25.90 -2.84
CA LEU A 99 -53.05 27.01 -3.71
C LEU A 99 -52.66 28.26 -2.92
N GLN A 100 -53.48 28.66 -1.95
CA GLN A 100 -53.21 29.79 -1.06
C GLN A 100 -51.99 29.53 -0.19
N ALA A 101 -51.85 28.30 0.33
CA ALA A 101 -50.67 27.89 1.08
C ALA A 101 -49.39 28.06 0.25
N ARG A 102 -49.42 27.61 -1.01
CA ARG A 102 -48.31 27.75 -1.95
C ARG A 102 -47.96 29.22 -2.20
N GLN A 103 -48.95 30.06 -2.46
CA GLN A 103 -48.75 31.50 -2.66
C GLN A 103 -48.10 32.17 -1.44
N CYS A 104 -48.52 31.79 -0.24
CA CYS A 104 -47.92 32.28 1.00
C CYS A 104 -46.44 31.86 1.13
N LEU A 105 -46.10 30.59 0.85
CA LEU A 105 -44.71 30.12 0.90
C LEU A 105 -43.82 30.77 -0.17
N GLU A 106 -44.30 30.88 -1.39
CA GLU A 106 -43.57 31.53 -2.48
C GLU A 106 -43.27 32.99 -2.14
N ARG A 107 -44.24 33.71 -1.56
CA ARG A 107 -44.04 35.09 -1.10
C ARG A 107 -43.12 35.16 0.13
N ALA A 108 -43.27 34.26 1.09
CA ALA A 108 -42.40 34.19 2.27
C ALA A 108 -40.94 34.01 1.87
N ALA A 109 -40.67 33.11 0.91
CA ALA A 109 -39.32 32.87 0.39
C ALA A 109 -38.73 34.06 -0.38
N ARG A 110 -39.57 34.86 -1.05
CA ARG A 110 -39.15 36.11 -1.70
C ARG A 110 -38.80 37.22 -0.69
N LEU A 111 -39.57 37.32 0.39
CA LEU A 111 -39.34 38.29 1.46
C LEU A 111 -38.13 37.91 2.32
N ASP A 112 -37.98 36.63 2.65
CA ASP A 112 -36.84 36.08 3.37
C ASP A 112 -36.34 34.78 2.73
N ARG A 113 -35.17 34.86 2.09
CA ARG A 113 -34.52 33.71 1.45
C ARG A 113 -34.12 32.62 2.45
N SER A 114 -34.04 32.92 3.75
CA SER A 114 -33.72 31.94 4.78
C SER A 114 -34.76 30.83 4.85
N VAL A 115 -36.03 31.13 4.53
CA VAL A 115 -37.15 30.18 4.47
C VAL A 115 -36.87 29.02 3.52
N ALA A 116 -36.20 29.28 2.39
CA ALA A 116 -35.84 28.27 1.39
C ALA A 116 -34.40 27.75 1.51
N ARG A 117 -33.60 28.22 2.49
CA ARG A 117 -32.19 27.86 2.60
C ARG A 117 -31.98 26.39 2.96
N SER A 118 -32.82 25.84 3.82
CA SER A 118 -32.76 24.45 4.27
C SER A 118 -34.13 23.79 4.17
N PRO A 119 -34.19 22.49 3.83
CA PRO A 119 -35.45 21.78 3.79
C PRO A 119 -36.03 21.60 5.19
N ARG A 120 -37.36 21.50 5.26
CA ARG A 120 -38.08 21.25 6.51
C ARG A 120 -38.01 19.77 6.87
N ASP A 121 -37.51 19.48 8.06
CA ASP A 121 -37.33 18.13 8.61
C ASP A 121 -38.40 17.76 9.65
N LYS A 122 -39.12 18.74 10.21
CA LYS A 122 -40.15 18.55 11.26
C LYS A 122 -41.57 18.85 10.78
N GLY A 123 -42.54 18.10 11.33
CA GLY A 123 -43.97 18.23 11.07
C GLY A 123 -44.57 17.00 10.36
N PRO A 124 -45.89 17.00 10.12
CA PRO A 124 -46.57 15.91 9.40
C PRO A 124 -45.98 15.67 8.01
N ASP A 125 -45.95 14.42 7.56
CA ASP A 125 -45.32 14.01 6.29
C ASP A 125 -45.87 14.76 5.08
N GLU A 126 -47.20 14.89 4.99
CA GLU A 126 -47.88 15.60 3.89
C GLU A 126 -47.51 17.08 3.85
N TRP A 127 -47.42 17.74 5.02
CA TRP A 127 -47.01 19.13 5.12
C TRP A 127 -45.54 19.32 4.76
N ARG A 128 -44.65 18.44 5.24
CA ARG A 128 -43.23 18.49 4.88
C ARG A 128 -43.02 18.30 3.38
N ASP A 129 -43.67 17.32 2.76
CA ASP A 129 -43.58 17.08 1.32
C ASP A 129 -44.10 18.29 0.52
N PHE A 130 -45.26 18.84 0.89
CA PHE A 130 -45.82 20.04 0.26
C PHE A 130 -44.88 21.26 0.39
N TRP A 131 -44.41 21.53 1.60
CA TRP A 131 -43.47 22.62 1.90
C TRP A 131 -42.20 22.50 1.06
N ASN A 132 -41.56 21.33 1.12
CA ASN A 132 -40.28 21.10 0.47
C ASN A 132 -40.40 21.15 -1.06
N ARG A 133 -41.48 20.59 -1.65
CA ARG A 133 -41.70 20.69 -3.10
C ARG A 133 -41.97 22.12 -3.56
N THR A 134 -42.74 22.88 -2.78
CA THR A 134 -43.04 24.29 -3.09
C THR A 134 -41.76 25.12 -3.09
N LEU A 135 -40.94 24.99 -2.04
CA LEU A 135 -39.70 25.75 -1.94
C LEU A 135 -38.63 25.26 -2.93
N LEU A 136 -38.61 23.97 -3.27
CA LEU A 136 -37.76 23.47 -4.35
C LEU A 136 -38.13 24.15 -5.69
N ALA A 137 -39.42 24.30 -6.00
CA ALA A 137 -39.87 24.98 -7.21
C ALA A 137 -39.45 26.46 -7.24
N VAL A 138 -39.50 27.16 -6.09
CA VAL A 138 -38.97 28.53 -5.96
C VAL A 138 -37.47 28.55 -6.26
N ARG A 139 -36.70 27.66 -5.63
CA ARG A 139 -35.24 27.56 -5.88
C ARG A 139 -34.91 27.22 -7.32
N GLN A 140 -35.70 26.35 -7.96
CA GLN A 140 -35.54 25.99 -9.37
C GLN A 140 -35.78 27.18 -10.31
N ALA A 141 -36.72 28.06 -9.98
CA ALA A 141 -37.00 29.27 -10.76
C ALA A 141 -35.90 30.34 -10.63
N GLU A 142 -35.19 30.35 -9.50
CA GLU A 142 -34.07 31.28 -9.24
C GLU A 142 -32.71 30.75 -9.72
N ALA A 143 -32.58 29.43 -9.89
CA ALA A 143 -31.34 28.79 -10.31
C ALA A 143 -31.05 29.01 -11.80
N ASP A 144 -29.78 29.27 -12.14
CA ASP A 144 -29.31 29.26 -13.53
C ASP A 144 -29.31 27.84 -14.08
N GLN A 145 -30.41 27.46 -14.76
CA GLN A 145 -30.62 26.11 -15.30
C GLN A 145 -29.64 25.74 -16.44
N ALA A 146 -28.83 26.69 -16.93
CA ALA A 146 -27.77 26.40 -17.88
C ALA A 146 -26.48 25.90 -17.20
N ARG A 147 -26.35 26.02 -15.87
CA ARG A 147 -25.15 25.61 -15.13
C ARG A 147 -25.31 24.25 -14.45
N PRO A 148 -24.39 23.28 -14.70
CA PRO A 148 -24.40 21.99 -14.00
C PRO A 148 -24.35 22.14 -12.47
N ALA A 149 -23.55 23.09 -11.96
CA ALA A 149 -23.39 23.33 -10.53
C ALA A 149 -24.72 23.70 -9.84
N ALA A 150 -25.58 24.49 -10.49
CA ALA A 150 -26.87 24.88 -9.95
C ALA A 150 -27.80 23.65 -9.79
N HIS A 151 -27.80 22.75 -10.77
CA HIS A 151 -28.52 21.48 -10.66
C HIS A 151 -27.95 20.57 -9.58
N ILE A 152 -26.63 20.53 -9.38
CA ILE A 152 -26.02 19.75 -8.29
C ILE A 152 -26.45 20.29 -6.92
N GLU A 153 -26.53 21.61 -6.74
CA GLU A 153 -27.03 22.23 -5.51
C GLU A 153 -28.52 21.92 -5.26
N LEU A 154 -29.35 22.04 -6.30
CA LEU A 154 -30.76 21.67 -6.22
C LEU A 154 -30.93 20.19 -5.89
N ALA A 155 -30.09 19.32 -6.46
CA ALA A 155 -30.11 17.89 -6.16
C ALA A 155 -29.76 17.59 -4.71
N ARG A 156 -28.73 18.25 -4.16
CA ARG A 156 -28.33 18.13 -2.74
C ARG A 156 -29.46 18.57 -1.82
N TRP A 157 -30.08 19.71 -2.13
CA TRP A 157 -31.21 20.22 -1.36
C TRP A 157 -32.41 19.27 -1.41
N ALA A 158 -32.79 18.81 -2.60
CA ALA A 158 -33.90 17.88 -2.79
C ALA A 158 -33.64 16.52 -2.10
N TYR A 159 -32.41 16.02 -2.14
CA TYR A 159 -32.04 14.78 -1.44
C TYR A 159 -32.15 14.94 0.08
N ALA A 160 -31.62 16.05 0.63
CA ALA A 160 -31.76 16.37 2.05
C ALA A 160 -33.23 16.56 2.47
N ALA A 161 -34.09 17.02 1.56
CA ALA A 161 -35.53 17.15 1.77
C ALA A 161 -36.33 15.84 1.71
N GLY A 162 -35.67 14.70 1.41
CA GLY A 162 -36.33 13.42 1.17
C GLY A 162 -36.99 13.30 -0.22
N LEU A 163 -36.84 14.32 -1.09
CA LEU A 163 -37.41 14.37 -2.44
C LEU A 163 -36.50 13.66 -3.46
N ARG A 164 -36.31 12.35 -3.29
CA ARG A 164 -35.36 11.54 -4.11
C ARG A 164 -35.60 11.66 -5.61
N ALA A 165 -36.85 11.63 -6.07
CA ALA A 165 -37.17 11.74 -7.50
C ALA A 165 -36.67 13.06 -8.11
N ALA A 166 -36.92 14.18 -7.42
CA ALA A 166 -36.45 15.49 -7.86
C ALA A 166 -34.92 15.63 -7.80
N ALA A 167 -34.28 15.02 -6.80
CA ALA A 167 -32.82 14.97 -6.73
C ALA A 167 -32.22 14.25 -7.95
N ILE A 168 -32.82 13.14 -8.38
CA ILE A 168 -32.40 12.38 -9.56
C ILE A 168 -32.60 13.19 -10.84
N GLU A 169 -33.74 13.86 -11.00
CA GLU A 169 -34.00 14.72 -12.16
C GLU A 169 -32.96 15.83 -12.30
N HIS A 170 -32.59 16.47 -11.19
CA HIS A 170 -31.54 17.48 -11.19
C HIS A 170 -30.15 16.91 -11.45
N LEU A 171 -29.78 15.77 -10.86
CA LEU A 171 -28.51 15.12 -11.21
C LEU A 171 -28.45 14.72 -12.68
N ARG A 172 -29.57 14.30 -13.29
CA ARG A 172 -29.64 14.03 -14.74
C ARG A 172 -29.52 15.30 -15.57
N ALA A 173 -30.12 16.40 -15.15
CA ALA A 173 -29.94 17.69 -15.82
C ALA A 173 -28.48 18.15 -15.74
N ALA A 174 -27.85 18.04 -14.56
CA ALA A 174 -26.43 18.30 -14.39
C ALA A 174 -25.57 17.42 -15.30
N ARG A 175 -25.83 16.10 -15.36
CA ARG A 175 -25.11 15.15 -16.22
C ARG A 175 -25.28 15.45 -17.72
N ARG A 176 -26.44 15.95 -18.14
CA ARG A 176 -26.67 16.35 -19.54
C ARG A 176 -25.84 17.58 -19.91
N LEU A 177 -25.70 18.53 -18.99
CA LEU A 177 -24.92 19.75 -19.19
C LEU A 177 -23.41 19.51 -19.06
N ASP A 178 -22.99 18.60 -18.18
CA ASP A 178 -21.61 18.17 -17.99
C ASP A 178 -21.50 16.64 -17.87
N PRO A 179 -21.43 15.92 -19.00
CA PRO A 179 -21.38 14.46 -19.02
C PRO A 179 -20.14 13.86 -18.36
N ARG A 180 -19.07 14.64 -18.22
CA ARG A 180 -17.77 14.21 -17.66
C ARG A 180 -17.53 14.73 -16.24
N GLY A 181 -18.51 15.41 -15.66
CA GLY A 181 -18.43 15.95 -14.31
C GLY A 181 -18.47 14.84 -13.25
N GLY A 182 -17.32 14.47 -12.70
CA GLY A 182 -17.20 13.40 -11.70
C GLY A 182 -18.01 13.65 -10.40
N GLN A 183 -18.46 14.88 -10.15
CA GLN A 183 -19.29 15.21 -8.99
C GLN A 183 -20.67 14.54 -9.04
N VAL A 184 -21.27 14.39 -10.23
CA VAL A 184 -22.57 13.71 -10.35
C VAL A 184 -22.43 12.22 -10.03
N GLU A 185 -21.37 11.58 -10.52
CA GLU A 185 -21.08 10.17 -10.23
C GLU A 185 -20.80 9.93 -8.76
N ALA A 186 -19.99 10.79 -8.14
CA ALA A 186 -19.70 10.72 -6.71
C ALA A 186 -20.99 10.82 -5.86
N LEU A 187 -21.90 11.74 -6.21
CA LEU A 187 -23.18 11.87 -5.52
C LEU A 187 -24.13 10.70 -5.82
N GLN A 188 -24.17 10.23 -7.07
CA GLN A 188 -24.93 9.04 -7.46
C GLN A 188 -24.55 7.84 -6.60
N GLN A 189 -23.24 7.57 -6.48
CA GLN A 189 -22.71 6.47 -5.70
C GLN A 189 -22.94 6.67 -4.20
N ALA A 190 -22.62 7.85 -3.67
CA ALA A 190 -22.80 8.16 -2.24
C ALA A 190 -24.26 8.07 -1.78
N TRP A 191 -25.21 8.39 -2.67
CA TRP A 191 -26.64 8.40 -2.35
C TRP A 191 -27.38 7.12 -2.77
N GLY A 192 -26.71 6.20 -3.48
CA GLY A 192 -27.31 4.98 -4.02
C GLY A 192 -28.43 5.27 -5.00
N LEU A 193 -28.31 6.32 -5.83
CA LEU A 193 -29.34 6.71 -6.78
C LEU A 193 -29.15 6.04 -8.15
N ASP A 194 -30.26 5.69 -8.79
CA ASP A 194 -30.26 5.20 -10.17
C ASP A 194 -30.55 6.34 -11.15
N LEU A 195 -29.49 6.85 -11.79
CA LEU A 195 -29.61 7.93 -12.78
C LEU A 195 -29.99 7.45 -14.18
N ARG A 196 -30.11 6.14 -14.44
CA ARG A 196 -30.54 5.61 -15.76
C ARG A 196 -31.87 6.20 -16.19
N PRO A 197 -32.14 6.42 -17.49
CA PRO A 197 -33.42 6.99 -17.92
C PRO A 197 -34.61 6.17 -17.42
N LEU A 198 -35.81 6.77 -17.40
CA LEU A 198 -37.01 6.08 -16.91
C LEU A 198 -37.28 4.81 -17.71
N VAL A 199 -37.02 4.90 -19.02
CA VAL A 199 -37.05 3.81 -19.98
C VAL A 199 -35.76 3.81 -20.77
N GLU A 200 -35.12 2.65 -20.86
CA GLU A 200 -33.90 2.41 -21.65
C GLU A 200 -34.17 1.25 -22.59
N ILE A 201 -34.04 1.44 -23.90
CA ILE A 201 -34.13 0.34 -24.85
C ILE A 201 -32.82 -0.47 -24.77
N ASP A 202 -32.92 -1.73 -24.39
CA ASP A 202 -31.76 -2.63 -24.26
C ASP A 202 -32.10 -3.94 -24.96
N LEU A 203 -31.48 -4.14 -26.13
CA LEU A 203 -31.78 -5.24 -27.04
C LEU A 203 -31.05 -6.53 -26.69
N THR A 204 -30.21 -6.57 -25.65
CA THR A 204 -29.44 -7.75 -25.26
C THR A 204 -30.24 -9.04 -25.07
N PRO A 205 -31.53 -9.02 -24.64
CA PRO A 205 -32.35 -10.24 -24.63
C PRO A 205 -32.50 -10.92 -26.01
N ALA A 206 -32.32 -10.18 -27.11
CA ALA A 206 -32.40 -10.71 -28.47
C ALA A 206 -31.34 -11.78 -28.78
N LEU A 207 -30.28 -11.86 -28.00
CA LEU A 207 -29.25 -12.90 -28.12
C LEU A 207 -29.75 -14.29 -27.71
N ASN A 208 -30.85 -14.36 -26.94
CA ASN A 208 -31.37 -15.60 -26.39
C ASN A 208 -32.75 -15.98 -26.90
N GLU A 209 -33.48 -15.01 -27.45
CA GLU A 209 -34.88 -15.15 -27.79
C GLU A 209 -35.14 -14.49 -29.14
N ARG A 210 -35.96 -15.13 -29.96
CA ARG A 210 -36.28 -14.62 -31.29
C ARG A 210 -37.23 -13.43 -31.16
N MET A 211 -36.73 -12.23 -31.49
CA MET A 211 -37.49 -10.98 -31.35
C MET A 211 -38.43 -10.69 -32.51
N ILE A 212 -38.34 -11.44 -33.61
CA ILE A 212 -39.14 -11.20 -34.82
C ILE A 212 -39.86 -12.49 -35.21
N SER A 213 -41.19 -12.44 -35.26
CA SER A 213 -42.05 -13.60 -35.52
C SER A 213 -43.28 -13.20 -36.33
N ARG A 214 -43.83 -14.14 -37.11
CA ARG A 214 -45.13 -13.96 -37.78
C ARG A 214 -46.32 -14.22 -36.84
N GLN A 215 -46.05 -14.86 -35.70
CA GLN A 215 -47.07 -15.32 -34.77
C GLN A 215 -46.63 -15.01 -33.33
N LEU A 216 -47.57 -14.58 -32.49
CA LEU A 216 -47.37 -14.43 -31.05
C LEU A 216 -48.39 -15.24 -30.28
N THR A 217 -48.08 -15.60 -29.03
CA THR A 217 -49.03 -16.27 -28.13
C THR A 217 -49.50 -15.29 -27.05
N ASP A 218 -50.81 -15.13 -26.94
CA ASP A 218 -51.54 -14.25 -26.01
C ASP A 218 -52.67 -15.04 -25.32
N GLU A 219 -52.53 -15.31 -24.01
CA GLU A 219 -53.47 -16.13 -23.23
C GLU A 219 -53.74 -17.53 -23.85
N SER A 220 -52.68 -18.24 -24.22
CA SER A 220 -52.73 -19.53 -24.94
C SER A 220 -53.34 -19.48 -26.34
N VAL A 221 -53.79 -18.31 -26.81
CA VAL A 221 -54.27 -18.11 -28.18
C VAL A 221 -53.11 -17.66 -29.04
N SER A 222 -52.95 -18.31 -30.18
CA SER A 222 -51.92 -17.92 -31.14
C SER A 222 -52.47 -16.93 -32.15
N VAL A 223 -51.88 -15.74 -32.17
CA VAL A 223 -52.30 -14.60 -32.99
C VAL A 223 -51.31 -14.46 -34.15
N GLN A 224 -51.82 -14.49 -35.37
CA GLN A 224 -51.04 -14.23 -36.59
C GLN A 224 -50.98 -12.71 -36.84
N ALA A 225 -49.84 -12.24 -37.35
CA ALA A 225 -49.71 -10.89 -37.89
C ALA A 225 -50.58 -10.74 -39.14
N ARG A 226 -50.96 -9.51 -39.49
CA ARG A 226 -51.62 -9.22 -40.76
C ARG A 226 -50.76 -9.64 -41.95
N ASP A 227 -51.39 -9.90 -43.09
CA ASP A 227 -50.66 -10.19 -44.33
C ASP A 227 -49.63 -9.08 -44.64
N GLY A 228 -48.40 -9.50 -44.96
CA GLY A 228 -47.26 -8.60 -45.18
C GLY A 228 -46.72 -7.90 -43.92
N HIS A 229 -47.15 -8.29 -42.72
CA HIS A 229 -46.66 -7.78 -41.45
C HIS A 229 -46.00 -8.87 -40.60
N GLN A 230 -45.23 -8.43 -39.62
CA GLN A 230 -44.56 -9.27 -38.63
C GLN A 230 -44.63 -8.61 -37.25
N PHE A 231 -44.55 -9.43 -36.21
CA PHE A 231 -44.39 -8.96 -34.84
C PHE A 231 -42.91 -8.75 -34.52
N VAL A 232 -42.62 -7.60 -33.91
CA VAL A 232 -41.29 -7.24 -33.41
C VAL A 232 -41.40 -6.96 -31.91
N ALA A 233 -40.65 -7.74 -31.14
CA ALA A 233 -40.50 -7.62 -29.71
C ALA A 233 -39.31 -6.73 -29.37
N ILE A 234 -39.56 -5.58 -28.75
CA ILE A 234 -38.53 -4.64 -28.33
C ILE A 234 -38.40 -4.66 -26.81
N PRO A 235 -37.36 -5.30 -26.25
CA PRO A 235 -37.09 -5.25 -24.82
C PRO A 235 -36.66 -3.85 -24.38
N PHE A 236 -37.09 -3.47 -23.18
CA PHE A 236 -36.68 -2.24 -22.52
C PHE A 236 -36.60 -2.43 -21.01
N ARG A 237 -35.68 -1.67 -20.41
CA ARG A 237 -35.51 -1.55 -18.97
C ARG A 237 -36.34 -0.38 -18.47
N PHE A 238 -36.88 -0.50 -17.28
CA PHE A 238 -37.57 0.60 -16.63
C PHE A 238 -37.26 0.65 -15.14
N ARG A 239 -37.34 1.86 -14.58
CA ARG A 239 -37.09 2.09 -13.17
C ARG A 239 -38.27 1.65 -12.30
N LEU A 240 -37.98 0.91 -11.23
CA LEU A 240 -38.97 0.43 -10.28
C LEU A 240 -39.29 1.43 -9.16
N ASP A 241 -38.48 2.48 -9.00
CA ASP A 241 -38.59 3.45 -7.91
C ASP A 241 -39.37 4.72 -8.31
N THR A 242 -40.10 4.66 -9.42
CA THR A 242 -40.95 5.74 -9.91
C THR A 242 -42.35 5.23 -10.25
N ASN A 243 -43.37 6.04 -10.00
CA ASN A 243 -44.73 5.74 -10.45
C ASN A 243 -44.82 6.07 -11.93
N THR A 244 -45.05 5.09 -12.79
CA THR A 244 -45.01 5.29 -14.24
C THR A 244 -46.03 4.41 -14.93
N GLU A 245 -46.67 4.94 -15.97
CA GLU A 245 -47.65 4.22 -16.78
C GLU A 245 -47.13 4.10 -18.22
N PHE A 246 -47.02 2.88 -18.72
CA PHE A 246 -46.70 2.55 -20.10
C PHE A 246 -47.99 2.20 -20.83
N LYS A 247 -48.30 2.99 -21.85
CA LYS A 247 -49.45 2.83 -22.75
C LYS A 247 -49.04 3.22 -24.16
N ARG A 248 -49.97 3.15 -25.13
CA ARG A 248 -49.68 3.48 -26.53
C ARG A 248 -49.01 4.84 -26.74
N GLY A 249 -49.44 5.87 -26.01
CA GLY A 249 -48.86 7.22 -26.09
C GLY A 249 -47.55 7.41 -25.33
N SER A 250 -47.01 6.39 -24.66
CA SER A 250 -45.74 6.49 -23.91
C SER A 250 -44.52 6.39 -24.82
N PHE A 251 -44.70 6.07 -26.11
CA PHE A 251 -43.65 5.88 -27.09
C PHE A 251 -44.07 6.53 -28.42
N ASP A 252 -43.21 7.39 -28.98
CA ASP A 252 -43.31 7.80 -30.38
C ASP A 252 -42.58 6.76 -31.24
N LEU A 253 -43.28 6.20 -32.23
CA LEU A 253 -42.83 5.07 -33.03
C LEU A 253 -42.83 5.46 -34.51
N LYS A 254 -41.68 5.35 -35.16
CA LYS A 254 -41.51 5.64 -36.60
C LYS A 254 -40.79 4.48 -37.30
N ALA A 255 -41.20 4.17 -38.52
CA ALA A 255 -40.58 3.16 -39.37
C ALA A 255 -39.92 3.82 -40.59
N SER A 256 -38.87 3.20 -41.12
CA SER A 256 -38.33 3.49 -42.45
C SER A 256 -38.38 2.21 -43.31
N PRO A 257 -39.06 2.22 -44.48
CA PRO A 257 -39.85 3.33 -45.03
C PRO A 257 -41.07 3.70 -44.15
N PRO A 258 -41.57 4.95 -44.23
CA PRO A 258 -42.65 5.44 -43.36
C PRO A 258 -43.93 4.65 -43.59
N THR A 259 -44.25 3.82 -42.61
CA THR A 259 -45.40 2.90 -42.62
C THR A 259 -46.08 2.88 -41.25
N PRO A 260 -47.38 2.55 -41.19
CA PRO A 260 -48.12 2.52 -39.93
C PRO A 260 -47.62 1.39 -39.03
N ILE A 261 -47.05 1.76 -37.87
CA ILE A 261 -46.69 0.83 -36.80
C ILE A 261 -47.86 0.68 -35.83
N ARG A 262 -48.19 -0.55 -35.44
CA ARG A 262 -49.18 -0.82 -34.41
C ARG A 262 -48.51 -1.36 -33.15
N LEU A 263 -48.61 -0.64 -32.05
CA LEU A 263 -48.30 -1.16 -30.72
C LEU A 263 -49.42 -2.12 -30.28
N VAL A 264 -49.11 -3.41 -30.20
CA VAL A 264 -50.02 -4.48 -29.78
C VAL A 264 -50.20 -4.46 -28.27
N GLY A 265 -49.11 -4.27 -27.52
CA GLY A 265 -49.13 -4.16 -26.06
C GLY A 265 -47.75 -4.44 -25.46
N PHE A 266 -47.74 -4.83 -24.20
CA PHE A 266 -46.55 -5.05 -23.39
C PHE A 266 -46.56 -6.43 -22.74
N ARG A 267 -45.38 -7.03 -22.57
CA ARG A 267 -45.19 -8.28 -21.84
C ARG A 267 -44.12 -8.09 -20.76
N PRO A 268 -44.36 -8.51 -19.50
CA PRO A 268 -43.30 -8.50 -18.49
C PRO A 268 -42.21 -9.51 -18.86
N MET A 269 -40.97 -9.19 -18.52
CA MET A 269 -39.85 -10.12 -18.66
C MET A 269 -39.47 -10.67 -17.29
N VAL A 270 -38.99 -11.90 -17.26
CA VAL A 270 -38.52 -12.62 -16.07
C VAL A 270 -37.02 -12.85 -16.15
N TRP A 271 -36.34 -12.93 -15.00
CA TRP A 271 -34.94 -13.31 -14.97
C TRP A 271 -34.82 -14.84 -15.08
N GLN A 272 -34.14 -15.32 -16.13
CA GLN A 272 -33.82 -16.73 -16.33
C GLN A 272 -32.32 -16.86 -16.59
N SER A 273 -31.63 -17.68 -15.80
CA SER A 273 -30.18 -17.91 -15.92
C SER A 273 -29.34 -16.63 -15.98
N GLY A 274 -29.73 -15.61 -15.21
CA GLY A 274 -29.02 -14.32 -15.16
C GLY A 274 -29.29 -13.38 -16.34
N VAL A 275 -30.23 -13.71 -17.24
CA VAL A 275 -30.63 -12.84 -18.36
C VAL A 275 -32.13 -12.55 -18.31
N ALA A 276 -32.55 -11.36 -18.73
CA ALA A 276 -33.95 -11.04 -18.89
C ALA A 276 -34.51 -11.78 -20.11
N ALA A 277 -35.55 -12.58 -19.91
CA ALA A 277 -36.24 -13.33 -20.96
C ALA A 277 -37.75 -13.06 -20.90
N PRO A 278 -38.47 -13.11 -22.03
CA PRO A 278 -39.93 -13.13 -21.99
C PRO A 278 -40.40 -14.34 -21.17
N SER A 279 -41.49 -14.17 -20.42
CA SER A 279 -42.08 -15.31 -19.72
C SER A 279 -42.55 -16.36 -20.73
N ARG A 280 -42.13 -17.60 -20.51
CA ARG A 280 -42.51 -18.76 -21.34
C ARG A 280 -43.88 -19.34 -20.99
N ARG A 281 -44.58 -18.73 -20.03
CA ARG A 281 -45.95 -19.10 -19.67
C ARG A 281 -46.88 -18.78 -20.83
N SER A 282 -47.42 -19.83 -21.45
CA SER A 282 -48.28 -19.71 -22.63
C SER A 282 -49.57 -18.95 -22.34
N ASP A 283 -50.02 -18.99 -21.08
CA ASP A 283 -51.22 -18.33 -20.57
C ASP A 283 -51.02 -16.85 -20.21
N GLU A 284 -49.79 -16.31 -20.26
CA GLU A 284 -49.59 -14.90 -19.95
C GLU A 284 -50.15 -13.98 -21.05
N PRO A 285 -51.00 -13.00 -20.69
CA PRO A 285 -51.57 -12.06 -21.65
C PRO A 285 -50.56 -11.02 -22.11
N VAL A 286 -50.80 -10.50 -23.31
CA VAL A 286 -50.26 -9.22 -23.75
C VAL A 286 -51.09 -8.11 -23.11
N TYR A 287 -50.42 -7.20 -22.41
CA TYR A 287 -51.07 -6.12 -21.67
C TYR A 287 -51.16 -4.86 -22.52
N GLU A 288 -52.35 -4.27 -22.67
CA GLU A 288 -52.52 -2.98 -23.36
C GLU A 288 -51.80 -1.85 -22.61
N ARG A 289 -51.68 -1.99 -21.28
CA ARG A 289 -51.07 -1.01 -20.40
C ARG A 289 -50.34 -1.67 -19.24
N MET A 290 -49.20 -1.11 -18.86
CA MET A 290 -48.46 -1.48 -17.66
C MET A 290 -48.31 -0.28 -16.73
N GLN A 291 -48.48 -0.47 -15.42
CA GLN A 291 -48.28 0.56 -14.41
C GLN A 291 -47.25 0.08 -13.39
N VAL A 292 -46.20 0.85 -13.22
CA VAL A 292 -45.20 0.72 -12.16
C VAL A 292 -45.64 1.58 -10.99
N VAL A 293 -45.64 0.99 -9.80
CA VAL A 293 -45.91 1.67 -8.54
C VAL A 293 -44.67 1.49 -7.68
N ALA A 294 -44.01 2.61 -7.34
CA ALA A 294 -42.73 2.61 -6.63
C ALA A 294 -42.83 1.98 -5.23
N ARG A 295 -43.96 2.18 -4.57
CA ARG A 295 -44.33 1.58 -3.29
C ARG A 295 -45.82 1.27 -3.30
N ASP A 296 -46.14 -0.02 -3.32
CA ASP A 296 -47.50 -0.49 -3.11
C ASP A 296 -47.88 -0.40 -1.61
N GLU A 297 -49.05 -0.94 -1.26
CA GLU A 297 -49.54 -1.00 0.13
C GLU A 297 -48.58 -1.75 1.08
N SER A 298 -47.71 -2.61 0.55
CA SER A 298 -46.66 -3.32 1.32
C SER A 298 -45.33 -2.56 1.38
N GLY A 299 -45.27 -1.35 0.82
CA GLY A 299 -44.06 -0.53 0.74
C GLY A 299 -43.02 -1.03 -0.27
N ARG A 300 -43.37 -2.00 -1.13
CA ARG A 300 -42.48 -2.59 -2.14
C ARG A 300 -42.84 -2.11 -3.54
N PRO A 301 -41.88 -2.06 -4.48
CA PRO A 301 -42.21 -1.79 -5.87
C PRO A 301 -43.12 -2.89 -6.43
N ALA A 302 -44.11 -2.50 -7.21
CA ALA A 302 -45.08 -3.39 -7.85
C ALA A 302 -45.30 -2.97 -9.30
N VAL A 303 -45.52 -3.96 -10.17
CA VAL A 303 -45.89 -3.73 -11.57
C VAL A 303 -47.26 -4.35 -11.80
N PHE A 304 -48.15 -3.63 -12.47
CA PHE A 304 -49.51 -4.07 -12.78
C PHE A 304 -49.77 -4.01 -14.28
N GLY A 305 -50.35 -5.07 -14.84
CA GLY A 305 -50.84 -5.11 -16.21
C GLY A 305 -52.34 -4.87 -16.25
N PHE A 306 -52.82 -4.20 -17.30
CA PHE A 306 -54.23 -3.91 -17.53
C PHE A 306 -54.61 -4.18 -18.99
N ASN A 307 -55.74 -4.86 -19.16
CA ASN A 307 -56.45 -5.00 -20.43
C ASN A 307 -57.82 -4.34 -20.30
N THR A 308 -58.07 -3.29 -21.08
CA THR A 308 -59.35 -2.58 -21.15
C THR A 308 -60.29 -3.18 -22.19
N THR A 309 -59.74 -3.77 -23.25
CA THR A 309 -60.50 -4.58 -24.20
C THR A 309 -59.92 -5.99 -24.26
N ARG A 310 -60.75 -7.04 -24.19
CA ARG A 310 -60.31 -8.32 -24.79
C ARG A 310 -60.21 -8.03 -26.28
N PRO A 311 -59.05 -8.25 -26.94
CA PRO A 311 -58.96 -8.02 -28.37
C PRO A 311 -60.06 -8.85 -29.07
N PRO A 312 -60.68 -8.37 -30.16
CA PRO A 312 -61.59 -9.18 -30.95
C PRO A 312 -60.76 -10.29 -31.59
N ARG A 313 -60.63 -11.42 -30.89
CA ARG A 313 -59.96 -12.63 -31.36
C ARG A 313 -60.93 -13.31 -32.34
N GLY A 314 -60.48 -13.50 -33.58
CA GLY A 314 -61.12 -14.12 -34.75
C GLY A 314 -62.59 -14.57 -34.66
N SER A 315 -63.42 -14.02 -35.56
CA SER A 315 -64.70 -14.49 -36.17
C SER A 315 -65.72 -15.40 -35.44
N GLY A 316 -65.55 -15.79 -34.17
CA GLY A 316 -66.44 -16.68 -33.45
C GLY A 316 -67.01 -16.03 -32.19
N ALA A 317 -68.34 -15.84 -32.17
CA ALA A 317 -69.22 -15.56 -31.03
C ALA A 317 -68.68 -14.64 -29.91
N LYS A 318 -69.20 -13.40 -29.87
CA LYS A 318 -69.11 -12.49 -28.72
C LYS A 318 -69.87 -13.08 -27.52
N GLU A 319 -69.17 -13.67 -26.56
CA GLU A 319 -69.74 -13.86 -25.22
C GLU A 319 -69.66 -12.55 -24.42
N PRO A 320 -70.79 -11.99 -23.96
CA PRO A 320 -70.82 -10.76 -23.18
C PRO A 320 -70.69 -11.08 -21.69
N GLU A 321 -69.54 -11.58 -21.25
CA GLU A 321 -69.24 -11.64 -19.82
C GLU A 321 -68.43 -10.43 -19.36
N ARG A 322 -68.92 -9.82 -18.28
CA ARG A 322 -68.55 -8.55 -17.67
C ARG A 322 -67.06 -8.20 -17.76
N LEU A 323 -66.78 -7.11 -18.50
CA LEU A 323 -65.56 -6.30 -18.47
C LEU A 323 -65.24 -5.81 -17.04
N ARG A 324 -64.61 -6.64 -16.22
CA ARG A 324 -63.78 -6.15 -15.13
C ARG A 324 -62.38 -5.95 -15.70
N THR A 325 -61.89 -4.72 -15.68
CA THR A 325 -60.48 -4.43 -15.97
C THR A 325 -59.63 -5.25 -14.99
N ALA A 326 -59.13 -6.40 -15.44
CA ALA A 326 -58.35 -7.29 -14.60
C ALA A 326 -57.00 -6.61 -14.35
N ARG A 327 -56.80 -6.12 -13.12
CA ARG A 327 -55.51 -5.59 -12.65
C ARG A 327 -54.67 -6.78 -12.22
N ASN A 328 -53.73 -7.19 -13.07
CA ASN A 328 -52.85 -8.33 -12.80
C ASN A 328 -51.51 -7.84 -12.25
N ARG A 329 -51.09 -8.34 -11.08
CA ARG A 329 -49.75 -8.07 -10.54
C ARG A 329 -48.72 -8.88 -11.33
N LEU A 330 -47.71 -8.22 -11.87
CA LEU A 330 -46.66 -8.80 -12.73
C LEU A 330 -45.34 -8.96 -11.98
N ALA A 331 -44.40 -9.69 -12.59
CA ALA A 331 -43.05 -9.80 -12.06
C ALA A 331 -42.34 -8.43 -12.05
N THR A 332 -41.78 -8.06 -10.91
CA THR A 332 -41.05 -6.79 -10.68
C THR A 332 -39.57 -6.95 -11.00
N THR A 333 -39.25 -7.23 -12.26
CA THR A 333 -37.85 -7.42 -12.72
C THR A 333 -37.17 -6.13 -13.17
N GLY A 334 -37.95 -5.07 -13.41
CA GLY A 334 -37.47 -3.85 -14.07
C GLY A 334 -37.29 -3.99 -15.58
N TRP A 335 -37.83 -5.08 -16.18
CA TRP A 335 -37.76 -5.37 -17.60
C TRP A 335 -39.13 -5.68 -18.18
N ALA A 336 -39.39 -5.14 -19.36
CA ALA A 336 -40.58 -5.45 -20.14
C ALA A 336 -40.23 -5.45 -21.61
N MET A 337 -41.17 -5.95 -22.41
CA MET A 337 -41.07 -6.02 -23.84
C MET A 337 -42.26 -5.31 -24.46
N MET A 338 -41.98 -4.41 -25.40
CA MET A 338 -42.98 -3.78 -26.23
C MET A 338 -43.21 -4.64 -27.48
N LEU A 339 -44.46 -5.01 -27.75
CA LEU A 339 -44.83 -5.83 -28.90
C LEU A 339 -45.41 -4.94 -29.99
N LEU A 340 -44.71 -4.89 -31.12
CA LEU A 340 -45.08 -4.08 -32.28
C LEU A 340 -45.48 -4.98 -33.44
N GLU A 341 -46.48 -4.59 -34.20
CA GLU A 341 -46.82 -5.16 -35.50
C GLU A 341 -46.38 -4.15 -36.56
N VAL A 342 -45.43 -4.55 -37.43
CA VAL A 342 -44.80 -3.70 -38.46
C VAL A 342 -44.79 -4.42 -39.80
N PRO A 343 -44.76 -3.71 -40.94
CA PRO A 343 -44.59 -4.33 -42.25
C PRO A 343 -43.28 -5.12 -42.37
N GLU A 344 -43.29 -6.22 -43.11
CA GLU A 344 -42.09 -7.05 -43.37
C GLU A 344 -40.98 -6.25 -44.09
N THR A 345 -41.33 -5.17 -44.80
CA THR A 345 -40.40 -4.28 -45.51
C THR A 345 -39.74 -3.21 -44.62
N THR A 346 -39.95 -3.25 -43.29
CA THR A 346 -39.38 -2.27 -42.36
C THR A 346 -37.91 -2.57 -42.11
N ASP A 347 -37.02 -1.62 -42.39
CA ASP A 347 -35.58 -1.79 -42.16
C ASP A 347 -35.15 -1.17 -40.83
N LEU A 348 -35.69 0.00 -40.52
CA LEU A 348 -35.35 0.81 -39.35
C LEU A 348 -36.59 1.16 -38.54
N LEU A 349 -36.50 0.99 -37.23
CA LEU A 349 -37.52 1.36 -36.27
C LEU A 349 -36.96 2.40 -35.29
N THR A 350 -37.48 3.62 -35.31
CA THR A 350 -37.14 4.68 -34.36
C THR A 350 -38.16 4.69 -33.23
N ILE A 351 -37.68 4.54 -31.99
CA ILE A 351 -38.50 4.54 -30.78
C ILE A 351 -38.05 5.68 -29.88
N THR A 352 -38.94 6.61 -29.58
CA THR A 352 -38.68 7.69 -28.62
C THR A 352 -39.60 7.53 -27.42
N PRO A 353 -39.10 7.00 -26.28
CA PRO A 353 -39.88 6.97 -25.04
C PRO A 353 -40.14 8.39 -24.56
N VAL A 354 -41.32 8.65 -23.96
CA VAL A 354 -41.68 9.97 -23.39
C VAL A 354 -40.64 10.46 -22.36
N SER A 355 -39.88 9.56 -21.75
CA SER A 355 -38.85 9.89 -20.75
C SER A 355 -37.61 9.02 -20.90
N GLY A 356 -37.04 8.98 -22.10
CA GLY A 356 -35.80 8.26 -22.42
C GLY A 356 -35.15 8.75 -23.71
N PRO A 357 -33.93 8.27 -24.01
CA PRO A 357 -33.28 8.58 -25.29
C PRO A 357 -34.01 7.90 -26.46
N THR A 358 -33.98 8.55 -27.61
CA THR A 358 -34.43 7.93 -28.87
C THR A 358 -33.50 6.77 -29.24
N ALA A 359 -34.07 5.65 -29.65
CA ALA A 359 -33.34 4.48 -30.10
C ALA A 359 -33.72 4.16 -31.56
N ASP A 360 -32.71 4.12 -32.42
CA ASP A 360 -32.85 3.74 -33.83
C ASP A 360 -32.47 2.27 -34.00
N ILE A 361 -33.44 1.41 -34.28
CA ILE A 361 -33.27 -0.05 -34.22
C ILE A 361 -33.33 -0.62 -35.62
N ARG A 362 -32.19 -1.10 -36.12
CA ARG A 362 -32.13 -1.83 -37.38
C ARG A 362 -32.66 -3.24 -37.20
N LEU A 363 -33.75 -3.59 -37.89
CA LEU A 363 -34.38 -4.92 -37.72
C LEU A 363 -33.42 -6.05 -38.14
N ALA A 364 -32.52 -5.79 -39.09
CA ALA A 364 -31.47 -6.75 -39.47
C ALA A 364 -30.57 -7.17 -38.29
N ALA A 365 -30.29 -6.28 -37.33
CA ALA A 365 -29.51 -6.61 -36.13
C ALA A 365 -30.30 -7.55 -35.19
N LEU A 366 -31.61 -7.34 -35.04
CA LEU A 366 -32.49 -8.22 -34.25
C LEU A 366 -32.68 -9.59 -34.91
N GLN A 367 -32.80 -9.62 -36.24
CA GLN A 367 -32.87 -10.88 -37.01
C GLN A 367 -31.59 -11.69 -36.82
N GLN A 368 -30.42 -11.04 -36.91
CA GLN A 368 -29.13 -11.70 -36.71
C GLN A 368 -28.96 -12.20 -35.27
N ALA A 369 -29.38 -11.44 -34.27
CA ALA A 369 -29.27 -11.83 -32.85
C ALA A 369 -29.94 -13.18 -32.56
N GLY A 370 -31.13 -13.41 -33.16
CA GLY A 370 -31.87 -14.66 -32.97
C GLY A 370 -31.18 -15.91 -33.55
N GLY A 371 -30.16 -15.75 -34.41
CA GLY A 371 -29.39 -16.84 -35.01
C GLY A 371 -28.00 -17.05 -34.42
N ILE A 372 -27.61 -16.30 -33.38
CA ILE A 372 -26.21 -16.31 -32.88
C ILE A 372 -25.74 -17.66 -32.32
N ARG A 373 -26.66 -18.55 -31.95
CA ARG A 373 -26.29 -19.90 -31.47
C ARG A 373 -25.80 -20.81 -32.60
N ASP A 374 -26.28 -20.53 -33.81
CA ASP A 374 -25.98 -21.30 -35.02
C ASP A 374 -25.00 -20.54 -35.95
N SER A 375 -24.53 -19.35 -35.56
CA SER A 375 -23.66 -18.52 -36.38
C SER A 375 -22.24 -19.08 -36.46
N ASP A 376 -21.60 -18.85 -37.60
CA ASP A 376 -20.18 -19.11 -37.80
C ASP A 376 -19.35 -18.28 -36.81
N ARG A 377 -18.35 -18.93 -36.21
CA ARG A 377 -17.51 -18.39 -35.13
C ARG A 377 -16.18 -17.87 -35.66
N ASP A 378 -15.87 -18.14 -36.92
CA ASP A 378 -14.65 -17.66 -37.56
C ASP A 378 -14.64 -16.12 -37.58
N ALA A 379 -13.47 -15.55 -37.29
CA ALA A 379 -13.27 -14.11 -37.20
C ALA A 379 -13.58 -13.39 -38.53
N ASP A 380 -13.30 -14.08 -39.63
CA ASP A 380 -13.53 -13.62 -41.01
C ASP A 380 -14.92 -13.99 -41.54
N SER A 381 -15.76 -14.63 -40.71
CA SER A 381 -17.13 -14.97 -41.11
C SER A 381 -17.94 -13.72 -41.43
N ALA A 382 -18.89 -13.87 -42.35
CA ALA A 382 -19.82 -12.80 -42.70
C ALA A 382 -20.64 -12.32 -41.50
N ASP A 383 -20.87 -13.19 -40.50
CA ASP A 383 -21.61 -12.88 -39.28
C ASP A 383 -20.82 -11.97 -38.34
N VAL A 384 -19.55 -12.29 -38.06
CA VAL A 384 -18.67 -11.43 -37.25
C VAL A 384 -18.48 -10.08 -37.93
N ALA A 385 -18.24 -10.04 -39.24
CA ALA A 385 -18.12 -8.79 -40.00
C ALA A 385 -19.40 -7.93 -39.94
N ARG A 386 -20.58 -8.55 -39.86
CA ARG A 386 -21.86 -7.83 -39.68
C ARG A 386 -22.00 -7.29 -38.26
N TRP A 387 -21.64 -8.07 -37.23
CA TRP A 387 -21.63 -7.60 -35.85
C TRP A 387 -20.64 -6.44 -35.63
N LEU A 388 -19.46 -6.47 -36.24
CA LEU A 388 -18.51 -5.36 -36.17
C LEU A 388 -19.09 -4.06 -36.76
N ARG A 389 -19.82 -4.14 -37.87
CA ARG A 389 -20.54 -2.99 -38.43
C ARG A 389 -21.62 -2.46 -37.49
N PHE A 390 -22.34 -3.35 -36.81
CA PHE A 390 -23.34 -2.96 -35.81
C PHE A 390 -22.73 -2.43 -34.52
N ALA A 391 -21.52 -2.84 -34.13
CA ALA A 391 -20.81 -2.28 -32.99
C ALA A 391 -20.45 -0.80 -33.20
N ALA A 392 -20.28 -0.37 -34.45
CA ALA A 392 -20.08 1.04 -34.84
C ALA A 392 -21.39 1.78 -35.17
N ASP A 393 -22.55 1.17 -34.91
CA ASP A 393 -23.84 1.78 -35.21
C ASP A 393 -24.07 3.02 -34.31
N PRO A 394 -24.59 4.14 -34.85
CA PRO A 394 -24.89 5.33 -34.05
C PRO A 394 -25.97 5.08 -32.99
N SER A 395 -26.77 4.02 -33.14
CA SER A 395 -27.73 3.61 -32.12
C SER A 395 -27.07 2.85 -30.97
N PRO A 396 -27.10 3.40 -29.74
CA PRO A 396 -26.46 2.77 -28.59
C PRO A 396 -27.02 1.37 -28.29
N ALA A 397 -28.32 1.17 -28.51
CA ALA A 397 -28.99 -0.11 -28.28
C ALA A 397 -28.52 -1.20 -29.26
N VAL A 398 -28.26 -0.83 -30.53
CA VAL A 398 -27.73 -1.75 -31.56
C VAL A 398 -26.25 -2.02 -31.32
N ALA A 399 -25.46 -0.98 -31.00
CA ALA A 399 -24.05 -1.14 -30.68
C ALA A 399 -23.83 -2.03 -29.44
N LEU A 400 -24.62 -1.82 -28.39
CA LEU A 400 -24.57 -2.66 -27.18
C LEU A 400 -24.93 -4.12 -27.48
N LEU A 401 -26.00 -4.35 -28.25
CA LEU A 401 -26.37 -5.70 -28.70
C LEU A 401 -25.22 -6.37 -29.46
N ALA A 402 -24.59 -5.65 -30.39
CA ALA A 402 -23.49 -6.17 -31.18
C ALA A 402 -22.24 -6.48 -30.34
N ILE A 403 -21.88 -5.60 -29.39
CA ILE A 403 -20.77 -5.84 -28.46
C ILE A 403 -21.06 -7.07 -27.59
N GLN A 404 -22.29 -7.25 -27.12
CA GLN A 404 -22.68 -8.40 -26.32
C GLN A 404 -22.76 -9.69 -27.17
N ALA A 405 -23.15 -9.59 -28.45
CA ALA A 405 -23.07 -10.68 -29.41
C ALA A 405 -21.62 -11.16 -29.58
N LEU A 406 -20.71 -10.23 -29.88
CA LEU A 406 -19.28 -10.49 -30.01
C LEU A 406 -18.69 -11.08 -28.72
N THR A 407 -19.12 -10.58 -27.55
CA THR A 407 -18.73 -11.13 -26.25
C THR A 407 -19.23 -12.55 -26.04
N SER A 408 -20.46 -12.85 -26.47
CA SER A 408 -21.04 -14.20 -26.40
C SER A 408 -20.28 -15.18 -27.28
N ILE A 409 -19.92 -14.79 -28.50
CA ILE A 409 -19.07 -15.58 -29.41
C ILE A 409 -17.70 -15.80 -28.74
N ARG A 410 -17.06 -14.73 -28.25
CA ARG A 410 -15.75 -14.77 -27.58
C ARG A 410 -15.71 -15.77 -26.42
N ARG A 411 -16.77 -15.87 -25.62
CA ARG A 411 -16.88 -16.81 -24.49
C ARG A 411 -16.94 -18.28 -24.90
N GLN A 412 -17.31 -18.56 -26.14
CA GLN A 412 -17.47 -19.91 -26.67
C GLN A 412 -16.25 -20.39 -27.48
N LEU A 413 -15.27 -19.51 -27.74
CA LEU A 413 -14.06 -19.85 -28.49
C LEU A 413 -13.13 -20.75 -27.68
N ALA A 414 -12.45 -21.66 -28.38
CA ALA A 414 -11.33 -22.38 -27.79
C ALA A 414 -10.14 -21.44 -27.53
N ALA A 415 -9.23 -21.85 -26.64
CA ALA A 415 -8.06 -21.04 -26.29
C ALA A 415 -7.16 -20.71 -27.50
N GLU A 416 -7.06 -21.64 -28.47
CA GLU A 416 -6.27 -21.51 -29.70
C GLU A 416 -6.90 -20.53 -30.71
N GLU A 417 -8.23 -20.45 -30.75
CA GLU A 417 -9.01 -19.58 -31.65
C GLU A 417 -9.12 -18.15 -31.13
N TYR A 418 -9.04 -17.98 -29.80
CA TYR A 418 -9.23 -16.70 -29.12
C TYR A 418 -8.28 -15.61 -29.65
N GLY A 419 -6.99 -15.90 -29.74
CA GLY A 419 -5.96 -14.93 -30.13
C GLY A 419 -6.16 -14.37 -31.54
N PRO A 420 -6.27 -15.23 -32.58
CA PRO A 420 -6.60 -14.82 -33.95
C PRO A 420 -7.91 -14.03 -34.02
N TRP A 421 -8.96 -14.50 -33.36
CA TRP A 421 -10.27 -13.84 -33.40
C TRP A 421 -10.26 -12.45 -32.78
N SER A 422 -9.71 -12.33 -31.58
CA SER A 422 -9.65 -11.06 -30.86
C SER A 422 -8.74 -10.04 -31.56
N SER A 423 -7.72 -10.51 -32.29
CA SER A 423 -6.85 -9.66 -33.11
C SER A 423 -7.56 -8.98 -34.28
N VAL A 424 -8.69 -9.51 -34.74
CA VAL A 424 -9.55 -8.89 -35.78
C VAL A 424 -10.62 -8.01 -35.13
N VAL A 425 -11.25 -8.49 -34.06
CA VAL A 425 -12.43 -7.86 -33.46
C VAL A 425 -12.09 -6.63 -32.59
N ASP A 426 -11.07 -6.70 -31.74
CA ASP A 426 -10.76 -5.60 -30.81
C ASP A 426 -10.36 -4.30 -31.52
N PRO A 427 -9.51 -4.31 -32.58
CA PRO A 427 -9.18 -3.08 -33.30
C PRO A 427 -10.40 -2.38 -33.91
N ALA A 428 -11.38 -3.14 -34.38
CA ALA A 428 -12.62 -2.60 -34.91
C ALA A 428 -13.49 -1.98 -33.81
N ILE A 429 -13.59 -2.64 -32.64
CA ILE A 429 -14.28 -2.08 -31.46
C ILE A 429 -13.59 -0.78 -30.99
N LEU A 430 -12.26 -0.76 -30.92
CA LEU A 430 -11.48 0.43 -30.55
C LEU A 430 -11.64 1.58 -31.56
N SER A 431 -11.80 1.26 -32.84
CA SER A 431 -12.07 2.25 -33.89
C SER A 431 -13.46 2.88 -33.74
N ALA A 432 -14.46 2.11 -33.29
CA ALA A 432 -15.79 2.60 -33.00
C ALA A 432 -15.89 3.39 -31.67
N TRP A 433 -14.92 3.21 -30.77
CA TRP A 433 -14.96 3.65 -29.37
C TRP A 433 -15.37 5.10 -29.14
N ALA A 434 -14.86 6.02 -29.97
CA ALA A 434 -15.13 7.45 -29.82
C ALA A 434 -16.62 7.80 -30.08
N GLY A 435 -17.31 7.01 -30.90
CA GLY A 435 -18.74 7.18 -31.20
C GLY A 435 -19.66 6.42 -30.25
N LEU A 436 -19.12 5.55 -29.39
CA LEU A 436 -19.91 4.76 -28.44
C LEU A 436 -20.42 5.62 -27.28
N GLU A 437 -21.63 5.32 -26.80
CA GLU A 437 -22.08 5.82 -25.49
C GLU A 437 -21.36 5.12 -24.33
N GLU A 438 -21.44 5.70 -23.14
CA GLU A 438 -20.70 5.22 -21.96
C GLU A 438 -21.03 3.75 -21.60
N GLY A 439 -22.30 3.36 -21.69
CA GLY A 439 -22.71 1.97 -21.45
C GLY A 439 -22.08 1.00 -22.45
N CYS A 440 -21.98 1.41 -23.74
CA CYS A 440 -21.36 0.62 -24.79
C CYS A 440 -19.83 0.54 -24.61
N ARG A 441 -19.16 1.65 -24.24
CA ARG A 441 -17.72 1.63 -23.94
C ARG A 441 -17.39 0.73 -22.76
N GLN A 442 -18.21 0.76 -21.70
CA GLN A 442 -18.03 -0.12 -20.56
C GLN A 442 -18.22 -1.59 -20.94
N ALA A 443 -19.22 -1.91 -21.76
CA ALA A 443 -19.43 -3.26 -22.28
C ALA A 443 -18.26 -3.71 -23.17
N ALA A 444 -17.78 -2.84 -24.05
CA ALA A 444 -16.63 -3.09 -24.92
C ALA A 444 -15.35 -3.32 -24.12
N TRP A 445 -15.10 -2.50 -23.09
CA TRP A 445 -13.98 -2.68 -22.16
C TRP A 445 -14.02 -4.06 -21.50
N ARG A 446 -15.17 -4.44 -20.93
CA ARG A 446 -15.36 -5.75 -20.29
C ARG A 446 -15.21 -6.89 -21.27
N ALA A 447 -15.71 -6.74 -22.50
CA ALA A 447 -15.53 -7.72 -23.55
C ALA A 447 -14.04 -8.00 -23.82
N MET A 448 -13.20 -6.95 -23.88
CA MET A 448 -11.76 -7.04 -24.11
C MET A 448 -10.97 -7.57 -22.91
N MET A 449 -11.34 -7.19 -21.68
CA MET A 449 -10.54 -7.50 -20.50
C MET A 449 -10.94 -8.83 -19.83
N ASP A 450 -12.20 -9.22 -19.86
CA ASP A 450 -12.70 -10.29 -18.98
C ASP A 450 -12.46 -11.71 -19.54
N HIS A 451 -11.99 -11.85 -20.78
CA HIS A 451 -11.91 -13.12 -21.50
C HIS A 451 -10.55 -13.29 -22.19
N GLY A 452 -9.86 -14.41 -21.96
CA GLY A 452 -8.59 -14.77 -22.62
C GLY A 452 -7.44 -13.78 -22.38
N PRO A 453 -6.19 -14.12 -22.75
CA PRO A 453 -5.06 -13.20 -22.64
C PRO A 453 -5.10 -12.12 -23.74
N LEU A 454 -4.83 -10.85 -23.41
CA LEU A 454 -4.87 -9.74 -24.37
C LEU A 454 -3.87 -9.95 -25.54
N PRO A 455 -4.34 -10.08 -26.79
CA PRO A 455 -3.44 -10.33 -27.92
C PRO A 455 -2.48 -9.16 -28.19
N ALA A 456 -1.32 -9.46 -28.78
CA ALA A 456 -0.35 -8.44 -29.18
C ALA A 456 -0.93 -7.43 -30.19
N ARG A 457 -1.79 -7.89 -31.12
CA ARG A 457 -2.45 -7.01 -32.10
C ARG A 457 -3.44 -6.04 -31.42
N THR A 458 -4.16 -6.49 -30.40
CA THR A 458 -5.05 -5.64 -29.60
C THR A 458 -4.24 -4.59 -28.83
N SER A 459 -3.12 -5.00 -28.22
CA SER A 459 -2.21 -4.06 -27.56
C SER A 459 -1.69 -3.00 -28.53
N GLN A 460 -1.33 -3.39 -29.75
CA GLN A 460 -0.92 -2.47 -30.81
C GLN A 460 -2.07 -1.53 -31.22
N ALA A 461 -3.30 -2.02 -31.33
CA ALA A 461 -4.47 -1.18 -31.61
C ALA A 461 -4.75 -0.15 -30.51
N ILE A 462 -4.50 -0.48 -29.24
CA ILE A 462 -4.54 0.49 -28.13
C ILE A 462 -3.46 1.57 -28.32
N VAL A 463 -2.26 1.20 -28.76
CA VAL A 463 -1.17 2.15 -29.09
C VAL A 463 -1.53 3.03 -30.30
N GLU A 464 -2.28 2.53 -31.27
CA GLU A 464 -2.68 3.25 -32.48
C GLU A 464 -3.96 4.08 -32.29
N ALA A 465 -4.73 3.82 -31.23
CA ALA A 465 -5.98 4.51 -30.94
C ALA A 465 -5.80 6.03 -30.80
N SER A 466 -6.88 6.77 -31.02
CA SER A 466 -6.86 8.24 -30.88
C SER A 466 -6.57 8.67 -29.43
N PRO A 467 -6.01 9.87 -29.19
CA PRO A 467 -5.69 10.33 -27.84
C PRO A 467 -6.90 10.36 -26.89
N SER A 468 -8.10 10.67 -27.39
CA SER A 468 -9.33 10.68 -26.58
C SER A 468 -9.73 9.28 -26.13
N VAL A 469 -9.60 8.27 -27.00
CA VAL A 469 -9.83 6.86 -26.66
C VAL A 469 -8.81 6.41 -25.62
N LYS A 470 -7.52 6.69 -25.84
CA LYS A 470 -6.46 6.32 -24.89
C LYS A 470 -6.67 6.91 -23.50
N LEU A 471 -7.09 8.16 -23.40
CA LEU A 471 -7.40 8.79 -22.11
C LEU A 471 -8.58 8.11 -21.39
N ASP A 472 -9.65 7.79 -22.11
CA ASP A 472 -10.78 7.02 -21.56
C ASP A 472 -10.34 5.62 -21.09
N LEU A 473 -9.46 4.95 -21.83
CA LEU A 473 -8.90 3.66 -21.43
C LEU A 473 -8.06 3.78 -20.14
N VAL A 474 -7.26 4.85 -19.95
CA VAL A 474 -6.55 5.10 -18.69
C VAL A 474 -7.52 5.23 -17.52
N GLU A 475 -8.64 5.94 -17.70
CA GLU A 475 -9.65 6.10 -16.66
C GLU A 475 -10.30 4.76 -16.26
N ARG A 476 -10.53 3.87 -17.23
CA ARG A 476 -11.05 2.51 -16.98
C ARG A 476 -10.04 1.62 -16.29
N ILE A 477 -8.76 1.67 -16.67
CA ILE A 477 -7.67 0.97 -15.97
C ILE A 477 -7.61 1.43 -14.51
N ALA A 478 -7.70 2.75 -14.27
CA ALA A 478 -7.72 3.30 -12.92
C ALA A 478 -8.92 2.80 -12.09
N ALA A 479 -10.09 2.66 -12.72
CA ALA A 479 -11.28 2.11 -12.09
C ALA A 479 -11.10 0.62 -11.74
N ASP A 480 -10.53 -0.17 -12.64
CA ASP A 480 -10.30 -1.60 -12.43
C ASP A 480 -9.24 -1.87 -11.36
N PHE A 481 -8.18 -1.07 -11.24
CA PHE A 481 -7.23 -1.22 -10.12
C PHE A 481 -7.83 -0.85 -8.76
N ARG A 482 -8.74 0.14 -8.71
CA ARG A 482 -9.47 0.47 -7.47
C ARG A 482 -10.53 -0.57 -7.11
N SER A 483 -11.13 -1.22 -8.10
CA SER A 483 -12.20 -2.20 -7.92
C SER A 483 -12.02 -3.32 -8.93
N PRO A 484 -11.13 -4.30 -8.64
CA PRO A 484 -10.82 -5.38 -9.55
C PRO A 484 -12.08 -6.10 -10.01
N PRO A 485 -12.25 -6.33 -11.32
CA PRO A 485 -13.34 -7.13 -11.82
C PRO A 485 -13.26 -8.57 -11.29
N ALA A 486 -14.41 -9.25 -11.25
CA ALA A 486 -14.49 -10.64 -10.77
C ALA A 486 -13.79 -11.66 -11.70
N SER A 487 -13.44 -11.27 -12.94
CA SER A 487 -12.71 -12.15 -13.86
C SER A 487 -11.26 -12.30 -13.42
N ALA A 488 -10.78 -13.55 -13.33
CA ALA A 488 -9.40 -13.86 -12.94
C ALA A 488 -8.35 -13.38 -13.97
N VAL A 489 -8.74 -13.24 -15.24
CA VAL A 489 -7.82 -12.85 -16.33
C VAL A 489 -7.75 -11.33 -16.50
N ALA A 490 -8.82 -10.62 -16.09
CA ALA A 490 -8.92 -9.18 -16.28
C ALA A 490 -7.77 -8.39 -15.64
N PRO A 491 -7.27 -8.67 -14.42
CA PRO A 491 -6.11 -7.96 -13.87
C PRO A 491 -4.87 -8.00 -14.79
N ALA A 492 -4.55 -9.17 -15.36
CA ALA A 492 -3.42 -9.31 -16.28
C ALA A 492 -3.64 -8.54 -17.58
N ASN A 493 -4.87 -8.54 -18.12
CA ASN A 493 -5.22 -7.78 -19.31
C ASN A 493 -5.21 -6.27 -19.07
N THR A 494 -5.68 -5.82 -17.90
CA THR A 494 -5.62 -4.41 -17.47
C THR A 494 -4.16 -3.94 -17.38
N VAL A 495 -3.26 -4.78 -16.85
CA VAL A 495 -1.81 -4.52 -16.84
C VAL A 495 -1.23 -4.47 -18.26
N ALA A 496 -1.62 -5.39 -19.15
CA ALA A 496 -1.18 -5.38 -20.54
C ALA A 496 -1.66 -4.15 -21.32
N ALA A 497 -2.91 -3.70 -21.08
CA ALA A 497 -3.45 -2.47 -21.66
C ALA A 497 -2.70 -1.23 -21.15
N LEU A 498 -2.36 -1.18 -19.86
CA LEU A 498 -1.52 -0.12 -19.30
C LEU A 498 -0.12 -0.12 -19.95
N ALA A 499 0.49 -1.29 -20.12
CA ALA A 499 1.78 -1.43 -20.80
C ALA A 499 1.74 -0.90 -22.24
N ALA A 500 0.63 -1.13 -22.96
CA ALA A 500 0.42 -0.56 -24.29
C ALA A 500 0.34 0.98 -24.23
N LEU A 501 -0.42 1.56 -23.30
CA LEU A 501 -0.56 3.00 -23.17
C LEU A 501 0.76 3.70 -22.78
N LEU A 502 1.60 3.05 -21.97
CA LEU A 502 2.92 3.54 -21.58
C LEU A 502 3.95 3.54 -22.72
N LYS A 503 3.63 2.96 -23.88
CA LYS A 503 4.45 3.10 -25.11
C LYS A 503 4.16 4.38 -25.89
N SER A 504 3.21 5.20 -25.45
CA SER A 504 2.89 6.47 -26.11
C SER A 504 3.99 7.51 -25.93
N GLU A 505 4.15 8.39 -26.91
CA GLU A 505 4.99 9.59 -26.82
C GLU A 505 4.21 10.85 -26.40
N ASP A 506 2.90 10.74 -26.12
CA ASP A 506 2.10 11.86 -25.61
C ASP A 506 2.37 12.06 -24.10
N PRO A 507 2.97 13.20 -23.68
CA PRO A 507 3.29 13.46 -22.28
C PRO A 507 2.04 13.52 -21.39
N ARG A 508 0.90 13.99 -21.90
CA ARG A 508 -0.33 14.10 -21.10
C ARG A 508 -0.89 12.72 -20.79
N LEU A 509 -0.89 11.83 -21.78
CA LEU A 509 -1.33 10.45 -21.60
C LEU A 509 -0.39 9.69 -20.66
N CYS A 510 0.92 9.80 -20.89
CA CYS A 510 1.94 9.19 -20.05
C CYS A 510 1.78 9.60 -18.60
N ARG A 511 1.67 10.91 -18.33
CA ARG A 511 1.46 11.42 -16.97
C ARG A 511 0.23 10.81 -16.30
N ARG A 512 -0.90 10.73 -17.03
CA ARG A 512 -2.13 10.12 -16.51
C ARG A 512 -1.96 8.63 -16.22
N ALA A 513 -1.30 7.88 -17.10
CA ALA A 513 -1.00 6.46 -16.89
C ALA A 513 -0.05 6.25 -15.68
N ILE A 514 0.95 7.11 -15.52
CA ILE A 514 1.85 7.11 -14.35
C ILE A 514 1.08 7.47 -13.06
N ASP A 515 0.13 8.40 -13.11
CA ASP A 515 -0.72 8.70 -11.96
C ASP A 515 -1.56 7.49 -11.51
N VAL A 516 -1.94 6.60 -12.45
CA VAL A 516 -2.59 5.32 -12.10
C VAL A 516 -1.64 4.41 -11.33
N LEU A 517 -0.38 4.26 -11.76
CA LEU A 517 0.64 3.51 -11.02
C LEU A 517 0.90 4.13 -9.63
N ALA A 518 0.98 5.46 -9.56
CA ALA A 518 1.25 6.20 -8.33
C ALA A 518 0.10 6.13 -7.31
N ALA A 519 -1.12 5.78 -7.75
CA ALA A 519 -2.30 5.64 -6.90
C ALA A 519 -2.41 4.27 -6.20
N GLY A 520 -1.38 3.43 -6.28
CA GLY A 520 -1.35 2.11 -5.63
C GLY A 520 -1.78 0.96 -6.54
N ALA A 521 -1.25 0.91 -7.77
CA ALA A 521 -1.45 -0.22 -8.68
C ALA A 521 -0.86 -1.53 -8.11
N PRO A 522 -1.30 -2.71 -8.59
CA PRO A 522 -0.69 -3.98 -8.18
C PRO A 522 0.79 -4.06 -8.57
N ASP A 523 1.57 -4.88 -7.86
CA ASP A 523 3.03 -4.94 -8.01
C ASP A 523 3.44 -5.29 -9.46
N GLU A 524 2.68 -6.15 -10.14
CA GLU A 524 2.90 -6.55 -11.54
C GLU A 524 2.75 -5.38 -12.53
N ALA A 525 1.93 -4.38 -12.19
CA ALA A 525 1.72 -3.22 -13.06
C ALA A 525 2.98 -2.36 -13.19
N TYR A 526 3.82 -2.29 -12.15
CA TYR A 526 5.07 -1.51 -12.21
C TYR A 526 6.08 -2.13 -13.19
N GLU A 527 6.04 -3.45 -13.41
CA GLU A 527 6.93 -4.11 -14.36
C GLU A 527 6.74 -3.62 -15.80
N THR A 528 5.57 -3.05 -16.11
CA THR A 528 5.28 -2.48 -17.42
C THR A 528 6.17 -1.27 -17.76
N LEU A 529 6.72 -0.58 -16.75
CA LEU A 529 7.65 0.53 -16.93
C LEU A 529 8.98 0.10 -17.59
N VAL A 530 9.34 -1.17 -17.49
CA VAL A 530 10.53 -1.74 -18.13
C VAL A 530 10.46 -1.56 -19.65
N GLY A 531 9.27 -1.74 -20.24
CA GLY A 531 9.02 -1.60 -21.69
C GLY A 531 8.38 -0.28 -22.11
N ALA A 532 8.33 0.71 -21.22
CA ALA A 532 7.68 2.00 -21.48
C ALA A 532 8.53 2.92 -22.37
N SER A 533 7.87 3.90 -23.02
CA SER A 533 8.54 4.91 -23.85
C SER A 533 9.49 5.79 -23.03
N GLY A 534 10.40 6.49 -23.72
CA GLY A 534 11.27 7.48 -23.07
C GLY A 534 10.47 8.57 -22.35
N MET A 535 9.36 9.02 -22.95
CA MET A 535 8.45 9.99 -22.37
C MET A 535 7.78 9.48 -21.08
N ALA A 536 7.23 8.27 -21.10
CA ALA A 536 6.59 7.66 -19.93
C ALA A 536 7.57 7.48 -18.78
N ARG A 537 8.81 7.10 -19.08
CA ARG A 537 9.88 6.95 -18.08
C ARG A 537 10.31 8.28 -17.48
N ALA A 538 10.41 9.34 -18.29
CA ALA A 538 10.73 10.68 -17.81
C ALA A 538 9.62 11.21 -16.86
N GLU A 539 8.35 11.02 -17.21
CA GLU A 539 7.20 11.39 -16.35
C GLU A 539 7.17 10.53 -15.07
N ALA A 540 7.47 9.23 -15.15
CA ALA A 540 7.61 8.36 -13.98
C ALA A 540 8.72 8.84 -13.04
N LEU A 541 9.91 9.13 -13.56
CA LEU A 541 11.05 9.62 -12.78
C LEU A 541 10.73 10.96 -12.09
N ALA A 542 10.06 11.87 -12.80
CA ALA A 542 9.59 13.13 -12.23
C ALA A 542 8.57 12.87 -11.11
N ARG A 543 7.66 11.91 -11.30
CA ARG A 543 6.62 11.57 -10.33
C ARG A 543 7.18 10.93 -9.06
N CYS A 544 8.22 10.09 -9.14
CA CYS A 544 8.85 9.42 -7.98
C CYS A 544 9.09 10.38 -6.81
N ARG A 545 9.59 11.60 -7.08
CA ARG A 545 9.94 12.61 -6.06
C ARG A 545 8.73 13.10 -5.24
N SER A 546 7.53 12.96 -5.78
CA SER A 546 6.28 13.46 -5.18
C SER A 546 5.44 12.37 -4.51
N ILE A 547 5.78 11.09 -4.70
CA ILE A 547 5.06 9.96 -4.11
C ILE A 547 5.43 9.86 -2.63
N ARG A 548 4.42 9.91 -1.76
CA ARG A 548 4.60 9.80 -0.31
C ARG A 548 4.74 8.36 0.15
N GLU A 549 4.05 7.44 -0.51
CA GLU A 549 4.04 6.02 -0.14
C GLU A 549 5.34 5.33 -0.58
N THR A 550 6.12 4.87 0.40
CA THR A 550 7.44 4.28 0.17
C THR A 550 7.39 3.02 -0.69
N ARG A 551 6.40 2.14 -0.52
CA ARG A 551 6.25 0.90 -1.32
C ARG A 551 6.05 1.22 -2.79
N VAL A 552 5.09 2.10 -3.11
CA VAL A 552 4.80 2.54 -4.48
C VAL A 552 6.06 3.16 -5.11
N ARG A 553 6.75 4.03 -4.36
CA ARG A 553 7.98 4.68 -4.83
C ARG A 553 9.10 3.66 -5.09
N GLN A 554 9.33 2.70 -4.18
CA GLN A 554 10.30 1.61 -4.33
C GLN A 554 10.01 0.75 -5.56
N ASN A 555 8.76 0.32 -5.76
CA ASN A 555 8.36 -0.48 -6.93
C ASN A 555 8.62 0.27 -8.24
N MET A 556 8.24 1.55 -8.28
CA MET A 556 8.44 2.39 -9.46
C MET A 556 9.93 2.63 -9.75
N VAL A 557 10.72 2.97 -8.73
CA VAL A 557 12.17 3.16 -8.84
C VAL A 557 12.85 1.87 -9.31
N ARG A 558 12.49 0.71 -8.76
CA ARG A 558 13.04 -0.59 -9.17
C ARG A 558 12.73 -0.91 -10.63
N ALA A 559 11.49 -0.69 -11.07
CA ALA A 559 11.12 -0.92 -12.47
C ALA A 559 11.84 0.01 -13.44
N LEU A 560 11.97 1.30 -13.09
CA LEU A 560 12.72 2.28 -13.89
C LEU A 560 14.21 1.97 -13.95
N ALA A 561 14.75 1.43 -12.86
CA ALA A 561 16.14 1.04 -12.78
C ALA A 561 16.47 -0.05 -13.82
N VAL A 562 15.64 -1.10 -14.02
CA VAL A 562 15.90 -2.25 -14.92
C VAL A 562 16.35 -1.89 -16.35
N ASN A 563 15.90 -0.76 -16.91
CA ASN A 563 16.32 -0.30 -18.23
C ASN A 563 16.88 1.13 -18.21
N ALA A 564 17.39 1.60 -17.07
CA ALA A 564 17.92 2.94 -16.86
C ALA A 564 18.87 3.37 -17.99
N ALA A 565 18.57 4.51 -18.63
CA ALA A 565 19.54 5.14 -19.51
C ALA A 565 20.70 5.68 -18.64
N PRO A 566 21.94 5.72 -19.15
CA PRO A 566 23.07 6.22 -18.36
C PRO A 566 22.86 7.61 -17.77
N VAL A 567 22.10 8.48 -18.46
CA VAL A 567 21.78 9.84 -18.02
C VAL A 567 20.87 9.89 -16.78
N ASP A 568 20.06 8.86 -16.54
CA ASP A 568 19.10 8.81 -15.42
C ASP A 568 19.72 8.18 -14.16
N SER A 569 20.88 7.55 -14.29
CA SER A 569 21.51 6.72 -13.26
C SER A 569 21.81 7.46 -11.96
N GLU A 570 22.19 8.74 -12.02
CA GLU A 570 22.46 9.56 -10.84
C GLU A 570 21.18 9.84 -10.05
N ILE A 571 20.10 10.19 -10.76
CA ILE A 571 18.79 10.45 -10.15
C ILE A 571 18.25 9.15 -9.54
N LEU A 572 18.28 8.05 -10.29
CA LEU A 572 17.83 6.75 -9.82
C LEU A 572 18.67 6.25 -8.65
N GLY A 573 19.99 6.38 -8.69
CA GLY A 573 20.88 6.03 -7.59
C GLY A 573 20.59 6.82 -6.31
N SER A 574 20.26 8.11 -6.44
CA SER A 574 19.83 8.94 -5.31
C SER A 574 18.49 8.46 -4.73
N LEU A 575 17.49 8.21 -5.57
CA LEU A 575 16.18 7.69 -5.16
C LEU A 575 16.29 6.32 -4.50
N ILE A 576 17.10 5.43 -5.07
CA ILE A 576 17.37 4.09 -4.56
C ILE A 576 17.94 4.14 -3.14
N LYS A 577 18.92 5.03 -2.89
CA LYS A 577 19.51 5.25 -1.57
C LYS A 577 18.50 5.84 -0.58
N GLN A 578 17.74 6.84 -1.02
CA GLN A 578 16.69 7.48 -0.22
C GLN A 578 15.62 6.46 0.21
N ASP A 579 15.27 5.55 -0.70
CA ASP A 579 14.19 4.58 -0.50
C ASP A 579 14.65 3.25 0.07
N ARG A 580 15.96 3.08 0.29
CA ARG A 580 16.57 1.84 0.83
C ARG A 580 16.10 0.60 0.07
N VAL A 581 16.15 0.66 -1.26
CA VAL A 581 15.79 -0.50 -2.10
C VAL A 581 16.70 -1.69 -1.74
N VAL A 582 16.13 -2.88 -1.67
CA VAL A 582 16.82 -4.13 -1.31
C VAL A 582 16.66 -5.15 -2.43
N ILE A 583 17.74 -5.86 -2.78
CA ILE A 583 17.68 -7.00 -3.70
C ILE A 583 17.48 -8.28 -2.88
N LEU A 584 16.35 -8.95 -3.10
CA LEU A 584 15.92 -10.12 -2.33
C LEU A 584 16.22 -11.45 -3.04
N ASP A 585 16.39 -11.45 -4.37
CA ASP A 585 16.55 -12.66 -5.20
C ASP A 585 17.82 -12.56 -6.07
N PRO A 586 18.69 -13.58 -6.13
CA PRO A 586 19.81 -13.60 -7.08
C PRO A 586 19.38 -13.52 -8.57
N ARG A 587 18.11 -13.79 -8.87
CA ARG A 587 17.48 -13.63 -10.20
C ARG A 587 16.81 -12.27 -10.39
N ASP A 588 17.10 -11.29 -9.53
CA ASP A 588 16.60 -9.93 -9.70
C ASP A 588 16.99 -9.35 -11.06
N LYS A 589 16.02 -8.76 -11.76
CA LYS A 589 16.20 -8.15 -13.09
C LYS A 589 17.32 -7.11 -13.10
N LEU A 590 17.61 -6.42 -11.99
CA LEU A 590 18.74 -5.50 -11.86
C LEU A 590 20.10 -6.22 -11.95
N LEU A 591 20.23 -7.38 -11.29
CA LEU A 591 21.44 -8.19 -11.34
C LEU A 591 21.59 -8.89 -12.69
N GLU A 592 20.48 -9.40 -13.25
CA GLU A 592 20.48 -10.03 -14.57
C GLU A 592 20.91 -9.07 -15.67
N ARG A 593 20.41 -7.82 -15.63
CA ARG A 593 20.82 -6.77 -16.57
C ARG A 593 22.31 -6.47 -16.49
N LEU A 594 22.86 -6.35 -15.28
CA LEU A 594 24.28 -6.10 -15.08
C LEU A 594 25.16 -7.25 -15.61
N ARG A 595 24.71 -8.51 -15.46
CA ARG A 595 25.41 -9.69 -15.97
C ARG A 595 25.40 -9.78 -17.50
N THR A 596 24.28 -9.40 -18.13
CA THR A 596 24.09 -9.53 -19.58
C THR A 596 24.63 -8.34 -20.36
N GLU A 597 24.74 -7.16 -19.76
CA GLU A 597 25.33 -5.98 -20.38
C GLU A 597 26.79 -6.23 -20.78
N GLN A 598 27.21 -5.84 -21.98
CA GLN A 598 28.60 -6.05 -22.45
C GLN A 598 29.41 -4.76 -22.45
N SER A 599 28.76 -3.60 -22.49
CA SER A 599 29.44 -2.31 -22.52
C SER A 599 30.01 -1.94 -21.14
N ALA A 600 31.33 -1.78 -21.03
CA ALA A 600 31.99 -1.40 -19.78
C ALA A 600 31.46 -0.07 -19.20
N ARG A 601 31.21 0.93 -20.05
CA ARG A 601 30.65 2.24 -19.63
C ARG A 601 29.24 2.10 -19.07
N VAL A 602 28.41 1.26 -19.68
CA VAL A 602 27.04 1.01 -19.21
C VAL A 602 27.11 0.24 -17.89
N ARG A 603 27.92 -0.84 -17.81
CA ARG A 603 28.18 -1.56 -16.56
C ARG A 603 28.62 -0.65 -15.43
N GLU A 604 29.53 0.30 -15.67
CA GLU A 604 30.00 1.23 -14.65
C GLU A 604 28.86 2.09 -14.11
N THR A 605 28.04 2.61 -15.03
CA THR A 605 26.87 3.45 -14.70
C THR A 605 25.85 2.67 -13.87
N TRP A 606 25.65 1.40 -14.21
CA TRP A 606 24.80 0.48 -13.49
C TRP A 606 25.32 0.13 -12.09
N LEU A 607 26.62 -0.16 -11.97
CA LEU A 607 27.25 -0.36 -10.66
C LEU A 607 27.13 0.89 -9.78
N ALA A 608 27.27 2.09 -10.37
CA ALA A 608 27.06 3.34 -9.64
C ALA A 608 25.62 3.48 -9.11
N MET A 609 24.62 2.98 -9.83
CA MET A 609 23.23 2.94 -9.40
C MET A 609 22.98 1.87 -8.31
N LEU A 610 23.65 0.73 -8.38
CA LEU A 610 23.59 -0.33 -7.34
C LEU A 610 24.29 0.08 -6.04
N GLN A 611 25.18 1.08 -6.10
CA GLN A 611 25.86 1.60 -4.91
C GLN A 611 24.81 2.09 -3.88
N GLY A 612 24.85 1.53 -2.67
CA GLY A 612 23.90 1.81 -1.60
C GLY A 612 22.61 0.96 -1.60
N ILE A 613 22.39 0.09 -2.60
CA ILE A 613 21.37 -0.96 -2.53
C ILE A 613 21.84 -2.03 -1.56
N SER A 614 20.98 -2.45 -0.65
CA SER A 614 21.30 -3.61 0.18
C SER A 614 21.18 -4.89 -0.65
N MET A 615 22.28 -5.62 -0.77
CA MET A 615 22.35 -6.94 -1.41
C MET A 615 22.52 -8.06 -0.39
N LEU A 616 22.43 -7.76 0.91
CA LEU A 616 22.63 -8.73 1.99
C LEU A 616 21.97 -10.11 1.76
N PRO A 617 20.71 -10.19 1.30
CA PRO A 617 20.04 -11.49 1.11
C PRO A 617 20.67 -12.35 0.01
N VAL A 618 21.39 -11.73 -0.93
CA VAL A 618 21.90 -12.37 -2.14
C VAL A 618 23.42 -12.40 -2.21
N LEU A 619 24.13 -11.69 -1.32
CA LEU A 619 25.60 -11.61 -1.32
C LEU A 619 26.28 -12.98 -1.25
N GLY A 620 25.72 -13.92 -0.49
CA GLY A 620 26.23 -15.28 -0.38
C GLY A 620 25.84 -16.20 -1.54
N THR A 621 25.27 -15.70 -2.63
CA THR A 621 24.87 -16.54 -3.76
C THR A 621 25.98 -16.56 -4.81
N SER A 622 26.17 -17.71 -5.48
CA SER A 622 27.17 -17.83 -6.55
C SER A 622 27.04 -16.77 -7.65
N PRO A 623 25.83 -16.37 -8.10
CA PRO A 623 25.68 -15.30 -9.10
C PRO A 623 26.25 -13.94 -8.66
N VAL A 624 26.01 -13.53 -7.41
CA VAL A 624 26.50 -12.24 -6.90
C VAL A 624 28.00 -12.31 -6.59
N GLY A 625 28.48 -13.43 -6.06
CA GLY A 625 29.90 -13.66 -5.84
C GLY A 625 30.71 -13.60 -7.14
N ARG A 626 30.28 -14.32 -8.18
CA ARG A 626 30.93 -14.26 -9.51
C ARG A 626 30.86 -12.87 -10.12
N LEU A 627 29.72 -12.20 -10.02
CA LEU A 627 29.59 -10.83 -10.52
C LEU A 627 30.64 -9.91 -9.89
N LEU A 628 30.76 -9.94 -8.55
CA LEU A 628 31.73 -9.14 -7.81
C LEU A 628 33.18 -9.51 -8.17
N ASP A 629 33.48 -10.80 -8.31
CA ASP A 629 34.80 -11.28 -8.73
C ASP A 629 35.13 -10.77 -10.14
N ASP A 630 34.22 -10.95 -11.12
CA ASP A 630 34.39 -10.55 -12.52
C ASP A 630 34.64 -9.04 -12.67
N VAL A 631 33.93 -8.20 -11.91
CA VAL A 631 34.12 -6.73 -11.99
C VAL A 631 35.32 -6.22 -11.18
N SER A 632 35.82 -7.04 -10.25
CA SER A 632 37.02 -6.75 -9.48
C SER A 632 38.30 -7.25 -10.15
N ASP A 633 38.18 -8.00 -11.24
CA ASP A 633 39.32 -8.58 -11.93
C ASP A 633 40.20 -7.54 -12.63
N GLU A 634 41.47 -7.89 -12.84
CA GLU A 634 42.45 -7.03 -13.51
C GLU A 634 42.01 -6.65 -14.93
N ALA A 635 41.25 -7.51 -15.58
CA ALA A 635 40.71 -7.29 -16.92
C ALA A 635 39.55 -6.27 -16.98
N ALA A 636 38.87 -5.96 -15.87
CA ALA A 636 37.65 -5.14 -15.86
C ALA A 636 37.89 -3.62 -16.06
N GLY A 637 39.13 -3.16 -15.94
CA GLY A 637 39.48 -1.73 -16.00
C GLY A 637 39.21 -0.97 -14.69
N ASP A 638 39.91 0.15 -14.47
CA ASP A 638 39.95 0.85 -13.18
C ASP A 638 38.59 1.37 -12.70
N ALA A 639 37.76 1.89 -13.62
CA ALA A 639 36.47 2.48 -13.28
C ALA A 639 35.49 1.43 -12.73
N LEU A 640 35.44 0.24 -13.33
CA LEU A 640 34.62 -0.87 -12.84
C LEU A 640 35.12 -1.38 -11.49
N ARG A 641 36.44 -1.56 -11.33
CA ARG A 641 37.04 -1.97 -10.05
C ARG A 641 36.74 -0.97 -8.92
N ARG A 642 36.84 0.33 -9.20
CA ARG A 642 36.50 1.39 -8.25
C ARG A 642 35.04 1.28 -7.81
N ARG A 643 34.11 1.08 -8.74
CA ARG A 643 32.68 0.91 -8.41
C ARG A 643 32.40 -0.38 -7.63
N ALA A 644 33.02 -1.49 -8.01
CA ALA A 644 32.92 -2.75 -7.28
C ALA A 644 33.38 -2.60 -5.83
N THR A 645 34.50 -1.91 -5.62
CA THR A 645 35.03 -1.62 -4.28
C THR A 645 34.08 -0.76 -3.46
N LEU A 646 33.52 0.31 -4.06
CA LEU A 646 32.54 1.16 -3.37
C LEU A 646 31.27 0.39 -2.99
N ILE A 647 30.80 -0.51 -3.85
CA ILE A 647 29.67 -1.39 -3.53
C ILE A 647 30.04 -2.33 -2.37
N ALA A 648 31.19 -3.00 -2.44
CA ALA A 648 31.65 -3.91 -1.40
C ALA A 648 31.80 -3.19 -0.05
N ALA A 649 32.36 -1.97 -0.05
CA ALA A 649 32.49 -1.14 1.14
C ALA A 649 31.11 -0.71 1.68
N ASP A 650 30.17 -0.36 0.80
CA ASP A 650 28.79 -0.06 1.20
C ASP A 650 28.09 -1.29 1.80
N GLN A 651 28.30 -2.49 1.24
CA GLN A 651 27.74 -3.72 1.82
C GLN A 651 28.35 -4.00 3.19
N ALA A 652 29.67 -3.84 3.35
CA ALA A 652 30.35 -3.98 4.63
C ALA A 652 29.79 -3.00 5.68
N ARG A 653 29.55 -1.74 5.27
CA ARG A 653 28.90 -0.73 6.10
C ARG A 653 27.46 -1.08 6.44
N ILE A 654 26.67 -1.61 5.49
CA ILE A 654 25.28 -2.00 5.72
C ILE A 654 25.22 -3.20 6.69
N ARG A 655 26.10 -4.19 6.54
CA ARG A 655 26.23 -5.34 7.47
C ARG A 655 26.60 -4.89 8.88
N SER A 656 27.52 -3.95 8.99
CA SER A 656 27.96 -3.37 10.27
C SER A 656 27.06 -2.24 10.79
N SER A 657 26.02 -1.81 10.06
CA SER A 657 25.18 -0.67 10.44
C SER A 657 24.41 -0.84 11.76
N ALA A 658 24.24 -2.08 12.21
CA ALA A 658 23.74 -2.41 13.55
C ALA A 658 24.71 -1.97 14.67
N ALA A 659 26.00 -1.85 14.37
CA ALA A 659 27.05 -1.40 15.28
C ALA A 659 27.64 -0.07 14.77
N LYS A 660 27.25 1.07 15.37
CA LYS A 660 27.77 2.40 14.96
C LYS A 660 29.32 2.48 14.93
N ARG A 661 30.00 1.61 15.69
CA ARG A 661 31.47 1.57 15.83
C ARG A 661 32.12 0.40 15.07
N GLY A 662 31.38 -0.26 14.19
CA GLY A 662 31.82 -1.47 13.49
C GLY A 662 31.96 -2.68 14.39
N SER A 663 32.32 -3.81 13.79
CA SER A 663 32.55 -5.08 14.48
C SER A 663 33.87 -5.07 15.26
N PHE A 664 33.91 -5.76 16.40
CA PHE A 664 35.15 -5.98 17.15
C PHE A 664 36.16 -6.78 16.29
N PRO A 665 37.48 -6.49 16.38
CA PRO A 665 38.50 -7.20 15.64
C PRO A 665 38.57 -8.68 16.05
N MET A 666 38.28 -9.60 15.12
CA MET A 666 38.37 -11.05 15.33
C MET A 666 38.99 -11.73 14.11
N LEU A 667 39.70 -12.84 14.33
CA LEU A 667 40.12 -13.69 13.21
C LEU A 667 39.02 -14.64 12.82
N SER A 668 38.67 -14.57 11.55
CA SER A 668 37.80 -15.53 10.90
C SER A 668 38.69 -16.41 10.02
N PRO A 669 38.87 -17.71 10.30
CA PRO A 669 39.68 -18.57 9.44
C PRO A 669 39.07 -18.85 8.05
N ALA A 670 37.91 -18.27 7.71
CA ALA A 670 37.14 -18.57 6.51
C ALA A 670 37.10 -17.45 5.45
N ASP A 671 38.12 -16.59 5.47
CA ASP A 671 38.24 -15.38 4.65
C ASP A 671 38.37 -15.63 3.13
N ALA A 672 38.50 -16.90 2.70
CA ALA A 672 38.64 -17.27 1.29
C ALA A 672 37.33 -17.28 0.50
N THR A 673 36.16 -17.20 1.16
CA THR A 673 34.87 -17.45 0.49
C THR A 673 33.87 -16.28 0.52
N ASP A 674 34.06 -15.24 1.33
CA ASP A 674 33.18 -14.05 1.30
C ASP A 674 33.55 -13.12 0.13
N PRO A 675 32.65 -12.88 -0.84
CA PRO A 675 32.96 -12.05 -2.00
C PRO A 675 33.22 -10.58 -1.63
N VAL A 676 32.61 -10.04 -0.57
CA VAL A 676 32.87 -8.66 -0.11
C VAL A 676 34.31 -8.55 0.39
N VAL A 677 34.74 -9.46 1.27
CA VAL A 677 36.09 -9.45 1.84
C VAL A 677 37.14 -9.61 0.75
N ARG A 678 36.93 -10.51 -0.22
CA ARG A 678 37.85 -10.72 -1.35
C ARG A 678 37.99 -9.48 -2.23
N VAL A 679 36.87 -8.85 -2.61
CA VAL A 679 36.90 -7.61 -3.43
C VAL A 679 37.63 -6.50 -2.69
N LEU A 680 37.35 -6.31 -1.40
CA LEU A 680 38.02 -5.27 -0.61
C LEU A 680 39.51 -5.55 -0.45
N ARG A 681 39.91 -6.80 -0.16
CA ARG A 681 41.33 -7.18 -0.10
C ARG A 681 42.05 -6.88 -1.41
N ARG A 682 41.51 -7.31 -2.55
CA ARG A 682 42.11 -7.07 -3.87
C ARG A 682 42.18 -5.58 -4.20
N ALA A 683 41.18 -4.81 -3.79
CA ALA A 683 41.17 -3.36 -3.96
C ALA A 683 42.25 -2.65 -3.12
N ILE A 684 42.64 -3.21 -1.97
CA ILE A 684 43.79 -2.71 -1.19
C ILE A 684 45.09 -2.95 -1.96
N GLU A 685 45.28 -4.17 -2.46
CA GLU A 685 46.50 -4.60 -3.15
C GLU A 685 46.72 -3.84 -4.47
N LEU A 686 45.66 -3.68 -5.28
CA LEU A 686 45.76 -3.20 -6.66
C LEU A 686 45.17 -1.80 -6.89
N GLY A 687 44.37 -1.27 -5.95
CA GLY A 687 43.63 -0.03 -6.14
C GLY A 687 44.46 1.24 -5.93
N PRO A 688 44.01 2.39 -6.47
CA PRO A 688 44.57 3.71 -6.15
C PRO A 688 44.30 4.10 -4.67
N ALA A 689 44.98 5.14 -4.17
CA ALA A 689 44.98 5.52 -2.76
C ALA A 689 43.59 5.74 -2.13
N ASP A 690 42.66 6.38 -2.84
CA ASP A 690 41.29 6.65 -2.36
C ASP A 690 40.47 5.35 -2.24
N VAL A 691 40.60 4.46 -3.22
CA VAL A 691 39.95 3.15 -3.27
C VAL A 691 40.53 2.23 -2.19
N ARG A 692 41.85 2.24 -2.02
CA ARG A 692 42.58 1.50 -0.99
C ARG A 692 42.13 1.89 0.41
N SER A 693 42.07 3.19 0.71
CA SER A 693 41.62 3.70 2.00
C SER A 693 40.16 3.32 2.28
N THR A 694 39.29 3.42 1.27
CA THR A 694 37.88 2.99 1.38
C THR A 694 37.78 1.48 1.64
N ALA A 695 38.61 0.68 0.98
CA ALA A 695 38.61 -0.76 1.14
C ALA A 695 39.13 -1.22 2.51
N VAL A 696 40.18 -0.57 3.03
CA VAL A 696 40.64 -0.74 4.41
C VAL A 696 39.48 -0.43 5.36
N LEU A 697 38.83 0.73 5.24
CA LEU A 697 37.74 1.10 6.13
C LEU A 697 36.58 0.07 6.09
N GLY A 698 36.22 -0.44 4.92
CA GLY A 698 35.20 -1.48 4.77
C GLY A 698 35.57 -2.78 5.50
N LEU A 699 36.82 -3.25 5.38
CA LEU A 699 37.29 -4.42 6.14
C LEU A 699 37.30 -4.16 7.65
N LEU A 700 37.68 -2.96 8.09
CA LEU A 700 37.68 -2.60 9.50
C LEU A 700 36.26 -2.49 10.09
N GLN A 701 35.29 -2.02 9.31
CA GLN A 701 33.88 -2.02 9.71
C GLN A 701 33.35 -3.42 10.00
N GLU A 702 33.84 -4.42 9.27
CA GLU A 702 33.50 -5.85 9.45
C GLU A 702 34.37 -6.56 10.51
N GLY A 703 35.38 -5.88 11.07
CA GLY A 703 36.27 -6.46 12.09
C GLY A 703 37.49 -7.20 11.53
N HIS A 704 37.76 -7.13 10.23
CA HIS A 704 38.86 -7.85 9.55
C HIS A 704 40.19 -7.08 9.58
N ALA A 705 40.63 -6.68 10.78
CA ALA A 705 41.85 -5.89 10.98
C ALA A 705 43.13 -6.56 10.46
N GLN A 706 43.29 -7.88 10.66
CA GLN A 706 44.48 -8.60 10.21
C GLN A 706 44.56 -8.65 8.67
N ILE A 707 43.44 -8.94 8.00
CA ILE A 707 43.38 -9.01 6.52
C ILE A 707 43.75 -7.65 5.93
N ALA A 708 43.18 -6.57 6.47
CA ALA A 708 43.49 -5.22 6.02
C ALA A 708 44.98 -4.90 6.22
N ALA A 709 45.56 -5.26 7.38
CA ALA A 709 46.97 -5.02 7.66
C ALA A 709 47.88 -5.81 6.72
N GLN A 710 47.60 -7.10 6.52
CA GLN A 710 48.35 -7.96 5.60
C GLN A 710 48.29 -7.45 4.16
N ALA A 711 47.09 -7.14 3.67
CA ALA A 711 46.90 -6.62 2.30
C ALA A 711 47.63 -5.29 2.08
N ILE A 712 47.65 -4.40 3.09
CA ILE A 712 48.40 -3.14 3.02
C ILE A 712 49.91 -3.37 2.94
N LEU A 713 50.43 -4.33 3.70
CA LEU A 713 51.86 -4.66 3.67
C LEU A 713 52.25 -5.31 2.33
N GLU A 714 51.38 -6.15 1.76
CA GLU A 714 51.54 -6.71 0.42
C GLU A 714 51.50 -5.60 -0.65
N ALA A 715 50.63 -4.60 -0.49
CA ALA A 715 50.50 -3.46 -1.41
C ALA A 715 51.67 -2.46 -1.36
N PHE A 716 52.38 -2.37 -0.23
CA PHE A 716 53.49 -1.43 -0.02
C PHE A 716 54.79 -2.15 0.40
N PRO A 717 55.49 -2.83 -0.54
CA PRO A 717 56.79 -3.42 -0.26
C PRO A 717 57.83 -2.37 0.18
N GLN A 718 57.68 -1.14 -0.32
CA GLN A 718 58.53 -0.01 0.04
C GLN A 718 58.00 0.70 1.29
N ARG A 719 58.81 0.65 2.36
CA ARG A 719 58.47 1.13 3.71
C ARG A 719 58.13 2.63 3.80
N THR A 720 58.61 3.46 2.88
CA THR A 720 58.33 4.91 2.88
C THR A 720 56.88 5.21 2.48
N LEU A 721 56.35 4.50 1.48
CA LEU A 721 54.97 4.68 1.01
C LEU A 721 53.94 4.22 2.05
N LEU A 722 54.31 3.26 2.89
CA LEU A 722 53.49 2.83 4.03
C LEU A 722 53.29 3.96 5.05
N ILE A 723 54.30 4.79 5.30
CA ILE A 723 54.22 5.93 6.23
C ILE A 723 53.24 6.98 5.71
N GLU A 724 53.37 7.33 4.43
CA GLU A 724 52.46 8.28 3.77
C GLU A 724 51.00 7.80 3.82
N PHE A 725 50.77 6.51 3.56
CA PHE A 725 49.45 5.91 3.68
C PHE A 725 48.91 5.98 5.11
N ILE A 726 49.72 5.66 6.12
CA ILE A 726 49.29 5.72 7.53
C ILE A 726 48.90 7.16 7.92
N ASP A 727 49.70 8.15 7.55
CA ASP A 727 49.44 9.56 7.85
C ASP A 727 48.14 10.02 7.15
N GLU A 728 47.94 9.68 5.87
CA GLU A 728 46.72 10.01 5.12
C GLU A 728 45.48 9.30 5.67
N PHE A 729 45.57 7.99 5.90
CA PHE A 729 44.47 7.19 6.41
C PHE A 729 44.06 7.64 7.81
N ALA A 730 45.03 7.98 8.67
CA ALA A 730 44.73 8.46 10.01
C ALA A 730 44.10 9.85 10.04
N LEU A 731 44.33 10.71 9.03
CA LEU A 731 43.59 11.97 8.88
C LEU A 731 42.11 11.75 8.50
N GLN A 732 41.80 10.66 7.79
CA GLN A 732 40.42 10.27 7.46
C GLN A 732 39.69 9.67 8.66
N LEU A 733 40.42 9.12 9.63
CA LEU A 733 39.88 8.52 10.84
C LEU A 733 39.53 9.61 11.88
N GLY A 734 38.24 9.92 12.00
CA GLY A 734 37.70 10.80 13.05
C GLY A 734 37.40 10.07 14.38
N SER A 735 36.58 10.69 15.23
CA SER A 735 36.07 10.07 16.47
C SER A 735 35.17 8.84 16.24
N GLU A 736 34.75 8.62 14.98
CA GLU A 736 33.90 7.50 14.56
C GLU A 736 34.69 6.30 14.01
N ALA A 737 36.03 6.27 14.15
CA ALA A 737 36.87 5.18 13.66
C ALA A 737 36.42 3.79 14.18
N PRO A 738 36.23 2.76 13.33
CA PRO A 738 35.81 1.44 13.79
C PRO A 738 36.74 0.86 14.87
N ASP A 739 36.21 0.03 15.76
CA ASP A 739 37.01 -0.61 16.82
C ASP A 739 38.21 -1.39 16.25
N ALA A 740 38.02 -2.03 15.10
CA ALA A 740 39.05 -2.80 14.41
C ALA A 740 40.24 -1.94 13.95
N THR A 741 40.08 -0.61 13.84
CA THR A 741 41.18 0.31 13.51
C THR A 741 42.32 0.23 14.52
N PHE A 742 42.02 0.05 15.82
CA PHE A 742 43.05 -0.11 16.84
C PHE A 742 43.87 -1.39 16.66
N ALA A 743 43.20 -2.50 16.33
CA ALA A 743 43.87 -3.76 16.02
C ALA A 743 44.69 -3.67 14.73
N PHE A 744 44.17 -2.99 13.71
CA PHE A 744 44.85 -2.80 12.43
C PHE A 744 46.18 -2.03 12.59
N LEU A 745 46.14 -0.91 13.31
CA LEU A 745 47.35 -0.14 13.63
C LEU A 745 48.34 -0.96 14.47
N ALA A 746 47.84 -1.75 15.43
CA ALA A 746 48.68 -2.64 16.23
C ALA A 746 49.33 -3.77 15.40
N HIS A 747 48.62 -4.32 14.41
CA HIS A 747 49.17 -5.30 13.48
C HIS A 747 50.27 -4.70 12.61
N LEU A 748 50.08 -3.48 12.10
CA LEU A 748 51.10 -2.78 11.33
C LEU A 748 52.36 -2.50 12.16
N LEU A 749 52.21 -2.24 13.47
CA LEU A 749 53.35 -2.04 14.37
C LEU A 749 54.29 -3.25 14.37
N GLY A 750 53.74 -4.47 14.28
CA GLY A 750 54.53 -5.71 14.28
C GLY A 750 55.61 -5.78 13.20
N LEU A 751 55.40 -5.05 12.10
CA LEU A 751 56.18 -5.14 10.86
C LEU A 751 56.73 -3.77 10.41
N ALA A 752 56.58 -2.74 11.25
CA ALA A 752 56.93 -1.36 10.96
C ALA A 752 58.44 -1.06 11.09
N THR A 753 58.91 -0.03 10.37
CA THR A 753 60.20 0.63 10.68
C THR A 753 60.06 1.51 11.92
N PRO A 754 61.17 1.97 12.54
CA PRO A 754 61.09 2.91 13.67
C PRO A 754 60.26 4.17 13.38
N ASP A 755 60.39 4.76 12.19
CA ASP A 755 59.63 5.96 11.82
C ASP A 755 58.12 5.67 11.67
N ALA A 756 57.77 4.57 11.00
CA ALA A 756 56.38 4.12 10.87
C ALA A 756 55.77 3.76 12.24
N ALA A 757 56.54 3.07 13.09
CA ALA A 757 56.15 2.69 14.44
C ALA A 757 55.84 3.92 15.30
N ARG A 758 56.65 4.98 15.19
CA ARG A 758 56.39 6.24 15.89
C ARG A 758 55.06 6.84 15.47
N ARG A 759 54.80 6.95 14.15
CA ARG A 759 53.52 7.46 13.63
C ARG A 759 52.34 6.63 14.12
N ILE A 760 52.42 5.31 14.03
CA ILE A 760 51.38 4.38 14.49
C ILE A 760 51.06 4.61 15.97
N LEU A 761 52.08 4.69 16.83
CA LEU A 761 51.90 4.91 18.27
C LEU A 761 51.30 6.30 18.57
N ASP A 762 51.73 7.34 17.85
CA ASP A 762 51.14 8.69 17.98
C ASP A 762 49.67 8.72 17.55
N HIS A 763 49.28 7.91 16.57
CA HIS A 763 47.88 7.77 16.15
C HIS A 763 47.06 6.95 17.14
N LEU A 764 47.63 5.89 17.71
CA LEU A 764 46.99 5.12 18.78
C LEU A 764 46.74 5.99 20.02
N ASP A 765 47.71 6.84 20.41
CA ASP A 765 47.55 7.80 21.51
C ASP A 765 46.37 8.74 21.23
N ARG A 766 46.36 9.40 20.06
CA ARG A 766 45.29 10.32 19.65
C ARG A 766 43.91 9.66 19.61
N LEU A 767 43.80 8.48 19.00
CA LEU A 767 42.53 7.75 18.92
C LEU A 767 42.05 7.28 20.30
N ALA A 768 42.97 6.86 21.19
CA ALA A 768 42.62 6.46 22.55
C ALA A 768 42.13 7.66 23.39
N GLU A 769 42.74 8.84 23.22
CA GLU A 769 42.30 10.07 23.87
C GLU A 769 40.90 10.50 23.40
N LEU A 770 40.63 10.45 22.09
CA LEU A 770 39.31 10.77 21.52
C LEU A 770 38.19 9.85 22.02
N ARG A 771 38.52 8.62 22.44
CA ARG A 771 37.56 7.66 23.01
C ARG A 771 37.25 7.88 24.50
N GLY A 772 38.11 8.61 25.21
CA GLY A 772 37.97 8.89 26.64
C GLY A 772 38.22 7.67 27.54
N GLU A 773 38.21 7.90 28.86
CA GLU A 773 38.57 6.89 29.87
C GLU A 773 37.53 5.77 29.99
N MET A 774 36.25 6.05 29.74
CA MET A 774 35.15 5.09 29.89
C MET A 774 35.24 3.90 28.91
N ASP A 775 35.88 4.08 27.75
CA ASP A 775 36.11 3.01 26.76
C ASP A 775 37.53 2.41 26.85
N GLY A 776 38.32 2.78 27.86
CA GLY A 776 39.74 2.43 27.95
C GLY A 776 40.02 0.93 27.90
N ALA A 777 39.16 0.10 28.52
CA ALA A 777 39.27 -1.36 28.47
C ALA A 777 39.00 -1.92 27.07
N ARG A 778 38.04 -1.35 26.33
CA ARG A 778 37.71 -1.72 24.95
C ARG A 778 38.82 -1.40 23.99
N VAL A 779 39.35 -0.18 24.08
CA VAL A 779 40.53 0.23 23.30
C VAL A 779 41.71 -0.70 23.58
N ASN A 780 42.01 -0.99 24.84
CA ASN A 780 43.11 -1.88 25.20
C ASN A 780 42.94 -3.29 24.60
N LEU A 781 41.73 -3.86 24.68
CA LEU A 781 41.44 -5.17 24.09
C LEU A 781 41.57 -5.18 22.57
N CYS A 782 41.09 -4.15 21.87
CA CYS A 782 41.26 -4.04 20.42
C CYS A 782 42.73 -3.94 20.03
N ILE A 783 43.54 -3.14 20.74
CA ILE A 783 44.98 -3.05 20.46
C ILE A 783 45.65 -4.40 20.69
N ARG A 784 45.36 -5.08 21.80
CA ARG A 784 45.90 -6.43 22.07
C ARG A 784 45.53 -7.46 21.01
N ALA A 785 44.34 -7.34 20.43
CA ALA A 785 43.89 -8.24 19.36
C ALA A 785 44.81 -8.22 18.13
N GLY A 786 45.48 -7.09 17.87
CA GLY A 786 46.44 -6.97 16.76
C GLY A 786 47.92 -6.89 17.14
N LEU A 787 48.24 -6.81 18.43
CA LEU A 787 49.59 -6.48 18.89
C LEU A 787 50.55 -7.67 18.85
N VAL A 788 51.73 -7.46 18.24
CA VAL A 788 52.90 -8.31 18.43
C VAL A 788 53.73 -7.76 19.60
N TRP A 789 53.68 -8.44 20.75
CA TRP A 789 54.31 -7.98 21.99
C TRP A 789 55.83 -7.79 21.88
N GLN A 790 56.50 -8.64 21.11
CA GLN A 790 57.93 -8.55 20.86
C GLN A 790 58.29 -7.21 20.20
N SER A 791 57.54 -6.80 19.18
CA SER A 791 57.76 -5.54 18.47
C SER A 791 57.63 -4.34 19.41
N LEU A 792 56.67 -4.36 20.35
CA LEU A 792 56.52 -3.30 21.34
C LEU A 792 57.69 -3.26 22.34
N ALA A 793 58.22 -4.43 22.73
CA ALA A 793 59.42 -4.52 23.55
C ALA A 793 60.64 -3.96 22.80
N ASP A 794 60.83 -4.33 21.54
CA ASP A 794 61.92 -3.88 20.68
C ASP A 794 61.91 -2.36 20.51
N PHE A 795 60.76 -1.78 20.17
CA PHE A 795 60.63 -0.32 19.99
C PHE A 795 60.79 0.45 21.30
N SER A 796 60.43 -0.14 22.44
CA SER A 796 60.66 0.52 23.71
C SER A 796 62.15 0.72 24.00
N GLY A 797 63.02 -0.15 23.46
CA GLY A 797 64.48 -0.04 23.52
C GLY A 797 65.10 0.63 22.29
N ALA A 798 64.31 1.34 21.47
CA ALA A 798 64.81 2.05 20.30
C ALA A 798 65.69 3.25 20.70
N PRO A 799 66.67 3.64 19.86
CA PRO A 799 67.51 4.81 20.11
C PRO A 799 66.73 6.14 20.02
N ASP A 800 65.61 6.19 19.27
CA ASP A 800 64.71 7.35 19.27
C ASP A 800 63.98 7.44 20.63
N PRO A 801 64.23 8.48 21.45
CA PRO A 801 63.66 8.59 22.79
C PRO A 801 62.16 8.85 22.79
N MET A 802 61.57 9.39 21.72
CA MET A 802 60.11 9.57 21.63
C MET A 802 59.44 8.24 21.34
N LEU A 803 59.93 7.50 20.34
CA LEU A 803 59.46 6.15 20.02
C LEU A 803 59.58 5.21 21.24
N ALA A 804 60.76 5.20 21.87
CA ALA A 804 61.02 4.40 23.05
C ALA A 804 60.04 4.68 24.20
N ARG A 805 59.78 5.97 24.49
CA ARG A 805 58.83 6.38 25.53
C ARG A 805 57.39 6.00 25.20
N SER A 806 56.94 6.22 23.97
CA SER A 806 55.57 5.87 23.55
C SER A 806 55.35 4.36 23.56
N ALA A 807 56.29 3.58 23.02
CA ALA A 807 56.23 2.12 23.05
C ALA A 807 56.27 1.57 24.49
N ALA A 808 57.14 2.11 25.35
CA ALA A 808 57.19 1.72 26.76
C ALA A 808 55.88 2.06 27.50
N ARG A 809 55.26 3.21 27.22
CA ARG A 809 53.97 3.61 27.80
C ARG A 809 52.87 2.63 27.44
N TRP A 810 52.75 2.27 26.15
CA TRP A 810 51.80 1.26 25.69
C TRP A 810 52.10 -0.13 26.27
N ALA A 811 53.37 -0.53 26.37
CA ALA A 811 53.76 -1.80 26.98
C ALA A 811 53.36 -1.87 28.46
N MET A 812 53.55 -0.78 29.20
CA MET A 812 53.13 -0.69 30.61
C MET A 812 51.60 -0.70 30.76
N ARG A 813 50.89 0.04 29.88
CA ARG A 813 49.43 0.15 29.87
C ARG A 813 48.76 -1.19 29.53
N LEU A 814 49.13 -1.79 28.40
CA LEU A 814 48.58 -3.08 27.95
C LEU A 814 49.14 -4.25 28.78
N GLY A 815 50.33 -4.12 29.36
CA GLY A 815 50.88 -5.15 30.23
C GLY A 815 50.22 -5.20 31.62
N HIS A 816 49.39 -4.22 31.98
CA HIS A 816 48.92 -3.99 33.35
C HIS A 816 50.07 -4.11 34.38
N LEU A 817 51.23 -3.56 34.04
CA LEU A 817 52.44 -3.73 34.85
C LEU A 817 52.26 -3.07 36.22
N SER A 818 52.61 -3.80 37.28
CA SER A 818 52.66 -3.27 38.64
C SER A 818 53.68 -2.13 38.73
N PRO A 819 53.60 -1.24 39.75
CA PRO A 819 54.61 -0.19 39.93
C PRO A 819 56.05 -0.74 39.95
N GLN A 820 56.26 -1.91 40.57
CA GLN A 820 57.55 -2.59 40.60
C GLN A 820 57.96 -3.10 39.21
N ASP A 821 57.04 -3.72 38.47
CA ASP A 821 57.33 -4.21 37.11
C ASP A 821 57.58 -3.07 36.13
N ARG A 822 56.93 -1.91 36.30
CA ARG A 822 57.20 -0.70 35.50
C ARG A 822 58.62 -0.20 35.71
N ILE A 823 59.08 -0.13 36.97
CA ILE A 823 60.46 0.28 37.28
C ILE A 823 61.46 -0.72 36.68
N GLN A 824 61.23 -2.03 36.85
CA GLN A 824 62.10 -3.07 36.30
C GLN A 824 62.14 -3.06 34.77
N TYR A 825 60.98 -2.86 34.13
CA TYR A 825 60.87 -2.77 32.68
C TYR A 825 61.60 -1.53 32.14
N ALA A 826 61.39 -0.36 32.76
CA ALA A 826 62.03 0.89 32.37
C ALA A 826 63.56 0.87 32.58
N ALA A 827 64.05 0.20 33.61
CA ALA A 827 65.48 0.08 33.93
C ALA A 827 66.23 -0.93 33.04
N SER A 828 65.52 -1.76 32.27
CA SER A 828 66.14 -2.75 31.39
C SER A 828 66.64 -2.07 30.11
N ASN A 829 67.93 -2.12 29.81
CA ASN A 829 68.49 -1.54 28.57
C ASN A 829 68.58 -2.55 27.41
N ASP A 830 68.39 -3.84 27.72
CA ASP A 830 68.42 -4.95 26.77
C ASP A 830 67.00 -5.28 26.26
N ARG A 831 66.86 -5.49 24.94
CA ARG A 831 65.59 -5.80 24.26
C ARG A 831 65.04 -7.15 24.69
N ASP A 832 65.88 -8.18 24.75
CA ASP A 832 65.47 -9.53 25.14
C ASP A 832 65.04 -9.55 26.61
N LEU A 833 65.76 -8.80 27.45
CA LEU A 833 65.40 -8.65 28.86
C LEU A 833 64.04 -7.97 29.02
N ARG A 834 63.69 -6.97 28.20
CA ARG A 834 62.36 -6.34 28.24
C ARG A 834 61.25 -7.29 27.83
N ALA A 835 61.46 -8.07 26.77
CA ALA A 835 60.52 -9.11 26.36
C ALA A 835 60.31 -10.17 27.46
N ASP A 836 61.39 -10.60 28.11
CA ASP A 836 61.34 -11.54 29.23
C ASP A 836 60.64 -10.95 30.47
N ARG A 837 60.80 -9.65 30.74
CA ARG A 837 60.08 -8.94 31.81
C ARG A 837 58.59 -8.90 31.54
N LEU A 838 58.16 -8.63 30.30
CA LEU A 838 56.75 -8.71 29.90
C LEU A 838 56.21 -10.13 30.07
N ARG A 839 56.95 -11.16 29.64
CA ARG A 839 56.55 -12.57 29.83
C ARG A 839 56.40 -12.92 31.31
N THR A 840 57.34 -12.48 32.14
CA THR A 840 57.32 -12.70 33.59
C THR A 840 56.13 -12.00 34.25
N ALA A 841 55.84 -10.76 33.86
CA ALA A 841 54.69 -10.01 34.35
C ALA A 841 53.38 -10.67 33.92
N SER A 842 53.25 -11.13 32.67
CA SER A 842 52.08 -11.87 32.20
C SER A 842 51.84 -13.15 33.01
N ASN A 843 52.89 -13.93 33.27
CA ASN A 843 52.82 -15.14 34.07
C ASN A 843 52.42 -14.86 35.52
N ARG A 844 52.92 -13.77 36.12
CA ARG A 844 52.54 -13.34 37.47
C ARG A 844 51.08 -12.89 37.52
N SER A 845 50.65 -12.07 36.56
CA SER A 845 49.26 -11.63 36.44
C SER A 845 48.30 -12.80 36.22
N GLY A 846 48.73 -13.86 35.54
CA GLY A 846 47.93 -15.08 35.39
C GLY A 846 47.71 -15.82 36.69
N ARG A 847 48.64 -15.68 37.65
CA ARG A 847 48.53 -16.24 39.01
C ARG A 847 47.62 -15.42 39.93
N ILE A 848 47.46 -14.13 39.63
CA ILE A 848 46.63 -13.19 40.39
C ILE A 848 45.33 -12.99 39.61
N ALA A 849 44.42 -13.96 39.71
CA ALA A 849 43.12 -13.88 39.06
C ALA A 849 42.18 -12.88 39.76
N SER A 850 42.44 -12.50 41.02
CA SER A 850 41.54 -11.63 41.79
C SER A 850 41.54 -10.17 41.32
N GLY A 851 40.36 -9.58 41.19
CA GLY A 851 40.16 -8.15 40.91
C GLY A 851 38.90 -7.84 40.11
N SER A 852 38.73 -6.57 39.77
CA SER A 852 37.63 -6.09 38.92
C SER A 852 38.04 -6.08 37.45
N TYR A 853 37.17 -6.56 36.58
CA TYR A 853 37.34 -6.68 35.15
C TYR A 853 36.20 -5.98 34.43
N SER A 854 36.50 -5.33 33.31
CA SER A 854 35.50 -4.85 32.37
C SER A 854 35.19 -5.99 31.41
N ALA A 855 33.91 -6.34 31.26
CA ALA A 855 33.48 -7.32 30.29
C ALA A 855 33.09 -6.66 28.97
N ILE A 856 33.61 -7.21 27.88
CA ILE A 856 33.21 -6.90 26.51
C ILE A 856 32.66 -8.17 25.89
N VAL A 857 31.53 -8.03 25.24
CA VAL A 857 30.82 -9.12 24.60
C VAL A 857 30.72 -8.82 23.12
N VAL A 858 31.07 -9.80 22.30
CA VAL A 858 30.75 -9.80 20.87
C VAL A 858 29.71 -10.87 20.63
N ILE A 859 28.51 -10.47 20.22
CA ILE A 859 27.45 -11.40 19.84
C ILE A 859 27.37 -11.50 18.32
N GLU A 860 27.13 -12.69 17.82
CA GLU A 860 26.89 -12.95 16.41
C GLU A 860 25.43 -13.36 16.24
N LEU A 861 24.73 -12.71 15.32
CA LEU A 861 23.30 -12.85 15.10
C LEU A 861 23.03 -13.09 13.63
N ALA A 862 22.05 -13.92 13.30
CA ALA A 862 21.55 -14.06 11.93
C ALA A 862 20.06 -13.81 11.89
N TRP A 863 19.58 -13.22 10.80
CA TRP A 863 18.16 -12.94 10.62
C TRP A 863 17.60 -13.87 9.55
N PRO A 864 16.46 -14.51 9.80
CA PRO A 864 15.73 -15.14 8.72
C PRO A 864 15.16 -14.04 7.83
N MET A 865 15.24 -14.25 6.52
CA MET A 865 14.50 -13.44 5.57
C MET A 865 13.01 -13.74 5.74
N PRO A 866 12.14 -12.72 5.70
CA PRO A 866 10.71 -12.97 5.58
C PRO A 866 10.47 -13.85 4.35
N PRO A 867 9.57 -14.83 4.42
CA PRO A 867 9.28 -15.70 3.30
C PRO A 867 8.83 -14.85 2.11
N GLY A 868 9.65 -14.78 1.07
CA GLY A 868 9.19 -14.31 -0.23
C GLY A 868 8.21 -15.34 -0.80
N ALA A 869 7.25 -14.90 -1.60
CA ALA A 869 6.15 -15.72 -2.14
C ALA A 869 6.57 -16.99 -2.93
N ALA A 870 7.87 -17.27 -3.10
CA ALA A 870 8.40 -18.32 -3.95
C ALA A 870 9.45 -19.25 -3.29
N ARG A 871 9.70 -19.19 -1.97
CA ARG A 871 10.68 -20.09 -1.33
C ARG A 871 10.10 -20.83 -0.12
N GLU A 872 10.16 -22.16 -0.18
CA GLU A 872 9.75 -23.08 0.90
C GLU A 872 10.74 -23.11 2.08
N LEU A 873 11.98 -22.64 1.88
CA LEU A 873 13.04 -22.64 2.90
C LEU A 873 13.44 -21.22 3.32
N PRO A 874 13.69 -20.98 4.63
CA PRO A 874 14.13 -19.68 5.14
C PRO A 874 15.56 -19.39 4.66
N VAL A 875 15.72 -18.29 3.92
CA VAL A 875 17.04 -17.74 3.56
C VAL A 875 17.56 -16.96 4.77
N TRP A 876 18.80 -17.15 5.16
CA TRP A 876 19.40 -16.40 6.26
C TRP A 876 20.26 -15.25 5.73
N LEU A 877 20.15 -14.09 6.36
CA LEU A 877 21.11 -13.00 6.14
C LEU A 877 22.51 -13.42 6.66
N PRO A 878 23.59 -12.87 6.08
CA PRO A 878 24.93 -13.00 6.64
C PRO A 878 24.94 -12.61 8.13
N PRO A 879 25.67 -13.34 8.99
CA PRO A 879 25.73 -13.01 10.41
C PRO A 879 26.23 -11.59 10.61
N GLN A 880 25.58 -10.83 11.49
CA GLN A 880 26.09 -9.55 11.96
C GLN A 880 26.70 -9.73 13.34
N ARG A 881 27.80 -9.02 13.58
CA ARG A 881 28.46 -8.99 14.87
C ARG A 881 28.13 -7.68 15.58
N VAL A 882 27.80 -7.77 16.85
CA VAL A 882 27.52 -6.61 17.70
C VAL A 882 28.42 -6.65 18.92
N THR A 883 29.10 -5.56 19.18
CA THR A 883 30.06 -5.41 20.28
C THR A 883 29.44 -4.59 21.40
N LEU A 884 29.24 -5.21 22.56
CA LEU A 884 28.55 -4.65 23.72
C LEU A 884 29.52 -4.54 24.90
N SER A 885 29.38 -3.46 25.67
CA SER A 885 30.03 -3.32 26.98
C SER A 885 29.10 -3.92 28.04
N ALA A 886 29.55 -4.97 28.72
CA ALA A 886 28.73 -5.82 29.58
C ALA A 886 28.80 -5.46 31.08
N GLY A 887 29.52 -4.41 31.45
CA GLY A 887 29.70 -3.98 32.84
C GLY A 887 30.87 -4.69 33.53
N ALA A 888 30.94 -4.54 34.86
CA ALA A 888 32.04 -5.07 35.66
C ALA A 888 31.81 -6.54 36.07
N VAL A 889 32.88 -7.32 36.01
CA VAL A 889 32.97 -8.71 36.46
C VAL A 889 34.04 -8.78 37.54
N GLU A 890 33.72 -9.35 38.69
CA GLU A 890 34.65 -9.50 39.79
C GLU A 890 35.13 -10.95 39.85
N LEU A 891 36.45 -11.12 39.88
CA LEU A 891 37.08 -12.41 40.12
C LEU A 891 37.60 -12.41 41.55
N ALA A 892 37.26 -13.43 42.34
CA ALA A 892 37.75 -13.58 43.72
C ALA A 892 38.34 -14.98 43.94
N ALA A 893 39.65 -15.02 44.20
CA ALA A 893 40.37 -16.21 44.62
C ALA A 893 40.61 -16.18 46.15
N PRO A 894 40.31 -17.26 46.89
CA PRO A 894 40.79 -17.45 48.26
C PRO A 894 42.33 -17.52 48.27
N GLU A 895 42.99 -16.93 49.28
CA GLU A 895 44.47 -16.81 49.35
C GLU A 895 45.24 -18.14 49.21
N VAL A 896 44.60 -19.28 49.50
CA VAL A 896 45.23 -20.62 49.50
C VAL A 896 44.69 -21.53 48.38
N SER A 897 43.66 -21.11 47.63
CA SER A 897 43.04 -21.96 46.61
C SER A 897 43.60 -21.67 45.20
N ARG A 898 43.74 -22.73 44.40
CA ARG A 898 43.99 -22.60 42.94
C ARG A 898 42.72 -22.27 42.17
N GLU A 899 41.56 -22.25 42.83
CA GLU A 899 40.27 -21.92 42.25
C GLU A 899 39.88 -20.48 42.55
N PHE A 900 39.24 -19.82 41.58
CA PHE A 900 38.63 -18.51 41.77
C PHE A 900 37.16 -18.55 41.38
N ARG A 901 36.38 -17.68 42.02
CA ARG A 901 34.95 -17.49 41.77
C ARG A 901 34.73 -16.26 40.91
N ILE A 902 33.76 -16.34 40.01
CA ILE A 902 33.38 -15.26 39.09
C ILE A 902 32.04 -14.69 39.55
N TYR A 903 32.01 -13.39 39.85
CA TYR A 903 30.82 -12.67 40.23
C TYR A 903 30.44 -11.67 39.14
N VAL A 904 29.16 -11.67 38.79
CA VAL A 904 28.54 -10.68 37.89
C VAL A 904 27.46 -9.99 38.68
N ASN A 905 27.53 -8.65 38.81
CA ASN A 905 26.60 -7.88 39.64
C ASN A 905 26.45 -8.44 41.07
N GLY A 906 27.57 -8.88 41.67
CA GLY A 906 27.61 -9.46 43.03
C GLY A 906 27.07 -10.90 43.15
N LYS A 907 26.55 -11.51 42.08
CA LYS A 907 26.07 -12.89 42.08
C LYS A 907 27.13 -13.84 41.54
N LEU A 908 27.31 -14.98 42.20
CA LEU A 908 28.20 -16.04 41.73
C LEU A 908 27.67 -16.64 40.42
N ARG A 909 28.46 -16.53 39.35
CA ARG A 909 28.11 -16.98 38.00
C ARG A 909 29.11 -17.94 37.39
N GLY A 910 30.23 -18.21 38.06
CA GLY A 910 31.24 -19.08 37.48
C GLY A 910 32.37 -19.42 38.43
N PHE A 911 33.21 -20.32 37.95
CA PHE A 911 34.39 -20.82 38.65
C PHE A 911 35.52 -21.03 37.64
N GLY A 912 36.76 -20.79 38.05
CA GLY A 912 37.93 -21.09 37.23
C GLY A 912 39.10 -21.54 38.05
N THR A 913 40.14 -22.01 37.37
CA THR A 913 41.40 -22.42 37.98
C THR A 913 42.53 -21.56 37.47
N VAL A 914 43.38 -21.13 38.40
CA VAL A 914 44.60 -20.39 38.12
C VAL A 914 45.60 -21.31 37.39
N PRO A 915 46.35 -20.85 36.38
CA PRO A 915 47.36 -21.65 35.70
C PRO A 915 48.39 -22.23 36.69
N SER A 916 48.57 -23.56 36.69
CA SER A 916 49.51 -24.25 37.60
C SER A 916 50.83 -24.55 36.91
N GLY A 917 51.88 -23.76 37.21
CA GLY A 917 53.27 -24.05 36.83
C GLY A 917 54.11 -22.82 36.41
N PRO A 918 55.45 -22.95 36.34
CA PRO A 918 56.35 -22.03 35.64
C PRO A 918 56.44 -22.34 34.14
N ALA A 919 55.54 -23.18 33.60
CA ALA A 919 55.48 -23.47 32.18
C ALA A 919 55.48 -22.14 31.43
N GLY A 920 56.53 -21.90 30.65
CA GLY A 920 56.68 -20.72 29.83
C GLY A 920 55.48 -20.67 28.89
N LEU A 921 54.42 -20.00 29.31
CA LEU A 921 53.47 -19.45 28.37
C LEU A 921 54.36 -18.55 27.50
N PRO A 922 54.51 -18.86 26.20
CA PRO A 922 55.21 -17.93 25.32
C PRO A 922 54.56 -16.55 25.49
N LEU A 923 55.28 -15.49 25.15
CA LEU A 923 54.59 -14.21 24.93
C LEU A 923 53.38 -14.50 24.02
N PRO A 924 52.24 -13.83 24.19
CA PRO A 924 51.05 -14.16 23.41
C PRO A 924 51.22 -13.70 21.94
N GLU A 925 52.21 -14.23 21.23
CA GLU A 925 52.34 -14.14 19.77
C GLU A 925 51.15 -14.87 19.10
N ASP A 926 50.54 -15.81 19.84
CA ASP A 926 49.40 -16.63 19.43
C ASP A 926 48.06 -16.23 20.11
N TRP A 927 47.86 -14.96 20.50
CA TRP A 927 46.58 -14.47 21.08
C TRP A 927 45.38 -14.87 20.22
N VAL A 928 45.61 -14.91 18.91
CA VAL A 928 44.59 -14.93 17.89
C VAL A 928 44.41 -16.32 17.21
N PRO A 929 45.47 -17.11 16.94
CA PRO A 929 45.34 -18.52 16.59
C PRO A 929 44.62 -19.37 17.65
N ARG A 930 44.68 -19.02 18.95
CA ARG A 930 43.99 -19.76 20.01
C ARG A 930 42.46 -19.58 20.01
N LEU A 931 41.95 -18.51 19.41
CA LEU A 931 40.53 -18.33 19.09
C LEU A 931 40.13 -19.04 17.78
N ALA A 932 41.09 -19.27 16.88
CA ALA A 932 40.87 -19.79 15.52
C ALA A 932 41.17 -21.29 15.32
N ARG A 933 41.92 -21.96 16.22
CA ARG A 933 42.26 -23.39 16.12
C ARG A 933 41.07 -24.28 16.52
N ALA A 934 40.10 -24.38 15.63
CA ALA A 934 39.17 -25.50 15.58
C ALA A 934 38.84 -25.75 14.11
N GLU A 935 38.95 -27.01 13.68
CA GLU A 935 38.65 -27.41 12.30
C GLU A 935 37.20 -27.01 11.96
N PRO A 936 36.92 -26.61 10.71
CA PRO A 936 35.55 -26.36 10.28
C PRO A 936 34.76 -27.67 10.38
N ASN A 937 34.00 -27.84 11.47
CA ASN A 937 33.11 -28.98 11.61
C ASN A 937 32.08 -28.94 10.48
N SER A 938 32.13 -29.96 9.62
CA SER A 938 31.27 -30.22 8.46
C SER A 938 29.79 -30.49 8.79
N ALA A 939 29.37 -30.28 10.05
CA ALA A 939 28.07 -30.73 10.58
C ALA A 939 26.91 -29.72 10.42
N PHE A 940 27.15 -28.50 9.93
CA PHE A 940 26.08 -27.57 9.54
C PHE A 940 26.22 -27.19 8.07
N SER A 941 26.06 -28.21 7.23
CA SER A 941 25.41 -27.97 5.95
C SER A 941 23.92 -27.77 6.23
N ILE A 942 23.45 -26.52 6.34
CA ILE A 942 22.05 -26.20 6.00
C ILE A 942 21.96 -26.18 4.46
N GLN A 943 22.46 -27.22 3.79
CA GLN A 943 22.15 -27.45 2.39
C GLN A 943 21.07 -28.52 2.34
N PRO A 944 19.89 -28.21 1.77
CA PRO A 944 19.22 -29.20 0.96
C PRO A 944 20.24 -29.76 -0.04
N ALA A 945 20.28 -31.07 -0.21
CA ALA A 945 21.19 -31.74 -1.14
C ALA A 945 21.13 -31.19 -2.59
N ASP A 946 20.12 -30.38 -2.90
CA ASP A 946 19.87 -29.78 -4.22
C ASP A 946 19.89 -28.23 -4.26
N SER A 947 20.27 -27.52 -3.19
CA SER A 947 20.27 -26.04 -3.24
C SER A 947 21.59 -25.49 -3.81
N GLU A 948 21.52 -24.82 -4.96
CA GLU A 948 22.62 -24.02 -5.57
C GLU A 948 23.16 -22.88 -4.66
N ALA A 949 22.60 -22.70 -3.46
CA ALA A 949 23.07 -21.76 -2.44
C ALA A 949 24.19 -22.40 -1.60
N GLY A 950 25.41 -22.36 -2.13
CA GLY A 950 26.60 -22.97 -1.54
C GLY A 950 27.20 -22.31 -0.30
N PHE A 951 26.42 -21.74 0.63
CA PHE A 951 26.99 -20.99 1.76
C PHE A 951 26.20 -21.17 3.06
N SER A 952 26.84 -21.83 4.04
CA SER A 952 26.46 -21.76 5.45
C SER A 952 27.03 -20.47 6.05
N PRO A 953 26.28 -19.73 6.90
CA PRO A 953 26.85 -18.61 7.65
C PRO A 953 28.08 -19.09 8.42
N LEU A 954 29.17 -18.34 8.34
CA LEU A 954 30.40 -18.62 9.07
C LEU A 954 30.17 -18.29 10.54
N VAL A 955 30.37 -19.30 11.39
CA VAL A 955 30.02 -19.29 12.81
C VAL A 955 31.32 -19.16 13.58
N MET A 956 31.39 -18.25 14.58
CA MET A 956 32.48 -18.29 15.56
C MET A 956 32.59 -19.70 16.13
N VAL A 957 33.74 -20.35 15.95
CA VAL A 957 33.86 -21.76 16.31
C VAL A 957 33.78 -21.92 17.82
N SER A 958 32.81 -22.70 18.26
CA SER A 958 32.58 -22.95 19.67
C SER A 958 33.30 -24.24 20.07
N GLY A 959 34.28 -24.14 20.97
CA GLY A 959 34.90 -25.33 21.57
C GLY A 959 33.88 -26.11 22.40
N GLU A 960 34.05 -27.44 22.48
CA GLU A 960 33.29 -28.26 23.42
C GLU A 960 33.41 -27.68 24.84
N GLN A 961 32.28 -27.62 25.55
CA GLN A 961 32.28 -27.20 26.95
C GLN A 961 33.10 -28.19 27.76
N ASP A 962 34.23 -27.76 28.31
CA ASP A 962 35.03 -28.60 29.19
C ASP A 962 34.24 -28.80 30.51
N PRO A 963 33.91 -30.04 30.89
CA PRO A 963 33.14 -30.30 32.11
C PRO A 963 33.88 -29.86 33.39
N SER A 964 35.20 -29.67 33.33
CA SER A 964 36.03 -29.18 34.44
C SER A 964 37.04 -28.11 33.98
N PRO A 965 37.20 -26.99 34.70
CA PRO A 965 38.14 -25.94 34.30
C PRO A 965 39.59 -26.42 34.45
N ARG A 966 40.25 -26.70 33.32
CA ARG A 966 41.70 -26.93 33.26
C ARG A 966 42.47 -25.68 33.77
N PRO A 967 43.69 -25.84 34.31
CA PRO A 967 44.49 -24.69 34.77
C PRO A 967 44.56 -23.56 33.73
N GLY A 968 44.16 -22.35 34.11
CA GLY A 968 44.07 -21.20 33.21
C GLY A 968 42.76 -21.11 32.41
N ALA A 969 41.74 -21.88 32.78
CA ALA A 969 40.40 -21.79 32.23
C ALA A 969 39.37 -21.48 33.32
N ALA A 970 38.28 -20.83 32.93
CA ALA A 970 37.17 -20.46 33.78
C ALA A 970 35.85 -20.73 33.06
N ARG A 971 34.86 -21.25 33.76
CA ARG A 971 33.50 -21.39 33.26
C ARG A 971 32.65 -20.27 33.83
N MET A 972 31.95 -19.53 32.98
CA MET A 972 31.07 -18.43 33.36
C MET A 972 29.68 -18.61 32.74
N GLU A 973 28.63 -18.47 33.54
CA GLU A 973 27.26 -18.27 33.06
C GLU A 973 27.09 -16.81 32.62
N VAL A 974 26.61 -16.60 31.40
CA VAL A 974 26.68 -15.30 30.72
C VAL A 974 25.32 -14.74 30.34
N SER A 975 24.23 -15.48 30.50
CA SER A 975 22.90 -15.05 30.07
C SER A 975 22.48 -13.71 30.68
N GLU A 976 22.66 -13.51 32.00
CA GLU A 976 22.31 -12.24 32.68
C GLU A 976 23.22 -11.10 32.21
N LEU A 977 24.51 -11.37 32.02
CA LEU A 977 25.49 -10.41 31.53
C LEU A 977 25.12 -9.93 30.11
N LEU A 978 24.80 -10.86 29.20
CA LEU A 978 24.38 -10.57 27.83
C LEU A 978 23.06 -9.80 27.77
N ARG A 979 22.06 -10.22 28.54
CA ARG A 979 20.76 -9.53 28.61
C ARG A 979 20.94 -8.12 29.14
N SER A 980 21.71 -7.94 30.21
CA SER A 980 22.03 -6.63 30.76
C SER A 980 22.76 -5.76 29.73
N ALA A 981 23.74 -6.31 29.02
CA ALA A 981 24.47 -5.60 27.98
C ALA A 981 23.55 -5.14 26.84
N LEU A 982 22.65 -6.01 26.35
CA LEU A 982 21.67 -5.68 25.32
C LEU A 982 20.62 -4.65 25.77
N VAL A 983 20.16 -4.75 27.03
CA VAL A 983 19.15 -3.81 27.57
C VAL A 983 19.74 -2.42 27.80
N ASN A 984 21.00 -2.36 28.25
CA ASN A 984 21.68 -1.13 28.59
C ASN A 984 22.41 -0.49 27.40
N ASP A 985 22.52 -1.19 26.27
CA ASP A 985 23.08 -0.62 25.06
C ASP A 985 22.11 0.46 24.50
N PRO A 986 22.46 1.74 24.60
CA PRO A 986 21.62 2.82 24.06
C PRO A 986 21.51 2.74 22.52
N GLU A 987 22.37 1.93 21.89
CA GLU A 987 22.44 1.72 20.44
C GLU A 987 21.75 0.43 19.97
N SER A 988 21.20 -0.35 20.90
CA SER A 988 20.50 -1.60 20.59
C SER A 988 19.28 -1.33 19.71
N ILE A 989 19.36 -1.79 18.45
CA ILE A 989 18.23 -1.94 17.52
C ILE A 989 17.21 -3.01 17.97
N TYR A 990 17.44 -3.69 19.09
CA TYR A 990 16.57 -4.74 19.59
C TYR A 990 15.43 -4.17 20.42
N PHE A 991 14.20 -4.59 20.10
CA PHE A 991 13.05 -4.32 20.95
C PHE A 991 13.24 -5.06 22.29
N LYS A 992 13.13 -4.32 23.40
CA LYS A 992 13.38 -4.82 24.77
C LYS A 992 12.57 -6.09 25.12
N ASP A 993 11.40 -6.24 24.51
CA ASP A 993 10.49 -7.38 24.64
C ASP A 993 10.99 -8.67 23.97
N ARG A 994 11.98 -8.59 23.07
CA ARG A 994 12.53 -9.77 22.37
C ARG A 994 13.85 -10.29 22.95
N ILE A 995 14.54 -9.51 23.80
CA ILE A 995 15.86 -9.85 24.35
C ILE A 995 15.83 -11.18 25.13
N GLU A 996 14.75 -11.44 25.88
CA GLU A 996 14.60 -12.67 26.65
C GLU A 996 14.49 -13.93 25.77
N ARG A 997 13.98 -13.77 24.54
CA ARG A 997 13.88 -14.85 23.55
C ARG A 997 15.19 -15.06 22.80
N VAL A 998 15.92 -13.97 22.51
CA VAL A 998 17.18 -14.02 21.74
C VAL A 998 18.31 -14.65 22.58
N VAL A 999 18.44 -14.31 23.87
CA VAL A 999 19.51 -14.85 24.72
C VAL A 999 19.05 -16.10 25.48
N PRO A 1000 19.60 -17.29 25.18
CA PRO A 1000 19.24 -18.54 25.86
C PRO A 1000 19.48 -18.46 27.37
N MET A 1001 18.61 -19.09 28.16
CA MET A 1001 18.85 -19.27 29.60
C MET A 1001 19.97 -20.28 29.86
N GLY A 1002 20.81 -20.01 30.88
CA GLY A 1002 21.90 -20.90 31.27
C GLY A 1002 23.04 -20.99 30.26
N LEU A 1003 23.18 -20.00 29.37
CA LEU A 1003 24.29 -19.95 28.43
C LEU A 1003 25.59 -19.81 29.23
N SER A 1004 26.54 -20.73 29.01
CA SER A 1004 27.85 -20.70 29.64
C SER A 1004 28.98 -20.69 28.62
N VAL A 1005 30.01 -19.88 28.89
CA VAL A 1005 31.24 -19.80 28.10
C VAL A 1005 32.43 -20.31 28.91
N THR A 1006 33.42 -20.88 28.22
CA THR A 1006 34.71 -21.25 28.81
C THR A 1006 35.72 -20.16 28.46
N LEU A 1007 36.05 -19.32 29.43
CA LEU A 1007 37.09 -18.31 29.35
C LEU A 1007 38.45 -18.97 29.51
N ARG A 1008 39.45 -18.51 28.75
CA ARG A 1008 40.85 -18.92 28.85
C ARG A 1008 41.70 -17.70 29.14
N TYR A 1009 42.70 -17.87 29.99
CA TYR A 1009 43.65 -16.80 30.29
C TYR A 1009 44.41 -16.43 29.01
N ALA A 1010 44.34 -15.15 28.65
CA ALA A 1010 44.93 -14.63 27.42
C ALA A 1010 46.25 -13.88 27.69
N GLY A 1011 46.62 -13.63 28.96
CA GLY A 1011 47.83 -12.88 29.31
C GLY A 1011 47.52 -11.51 29.90
N PHE A 1012 48.46 -11.00 30.69
CA PHE A 1012 48.38 -9.70 31.38
C PHE A 1012 47.03 -9.41 32.05
N GLY A 1013 46.41 -10.40 32.69
CA GLY A 1013 45.11 -10.20 33.34
C GLY A 1013 43.95 -10.02 32.37
N SER A 1014 44.01 -10.52 31.13
CA SER A 1014 42.85 -10.66 30.26
C SER A 1014 42.39 -12.11 30.18
N TRP A 1015 41.08 -12.31 30.02
CA TRP A 1015 40.47 -13.63 29.79
C TRP A 1015 39.57 -13.57 28.57
N VAL A 1016 39.59 -14.60 27.72
CA VAL A 1016 38.76 -14.63 26.51
C VAL A 1016 38.14 -16.01 26.34
N GLY A 1017 36.87 -16.08 25.97
CA GLY A 1017 36.18 -17.33 25.67
C GLY A 1017 35.07 -17.15 24.64
N VAL A 1018 34.73 -18.23 23.96
CA VAL A 1018 33.61 -18.31 23.01
C VAL A 1018 32.68 -19.43 23.47
N GLY A 1019 31.37 -19.25 23.37
CA GLY A 1019 30.37 -20.28 23.68
C GLY A 1019 29.47 -20.65 22.50
N VAL A 1020 28.99 -21.90 22.50
CA VAL A 1020 28.20 -22.56 21.44
C VAL A 1020 26.70 -22.22 21.48
N ARG A 1021 26.14 -22.12 20.26
CA ARG A 1021 24.77 -22.42 19.77
C ARG A 1021 24.14 -23.73 20.29
N ARG A 1022 22.94 -23.65 20.90
CA ARG A 1022 21.93 -24.72 20.80
C ARG A 1022 21.16 -24.49 19.48
N ASN A 1023 20.82 -25.57 18.76
CA ASN A 1023 20.13 -25.55 17.47
C ASN A 1023 19.00 -24.50 17.48
N PRO A 1024 19.01 -23.47 16.61
CA PRO A 1024 17.87 -22.58 16.57
C PRO A 1024 16.66 -23.42 16.19
N ALA A 1025 15.64 -23.45 17.05
CA ALA A 1025 14.32 -23.83 16.57
C ALA A 1025 14.07 -22.96 15.34
N ALA A 1026 13.76 -23.60 14.20
CA ALA A 1026 13.54 -22.88 12.96
C ALA A 1026 12.55 -21.74 13.25
N PRO A 1027 12.88 -20.49 12.89
CA PRO A 1027 11.96 -19.38 13.10
C PRO A 1027 10.65 -19.73 12.41
N THR A 1028 9.56 -19.74 13.17
CA THR A 1028 8.22 -19.93 12.62
C THR A 1028 7.86 -18.72 11.79
N ALA A 1029 7.03 -18.88 10.74
CA ALA A 1029 6.55 -17.76 9.93
C ALA A 1029 5.92 -16.62 10.77
N GLU A 1030 5.45 -16.93 11.98
CA GLU A 1030 4.87 -15.99 12.94
C GLU A 1030 5.89 -15.12 13.70
N ASP A 1031 7.20 -15.47 13.72
CA ASP A 1031 8.23 -14.69 14.42
C ASP A 1031 9.58 -14.68 13.66
N PRO A 1032 9.77 -13.79 12.67
CA PRO A 1032 11.00 -13.69 11.86
C PRO A 1032 12.16 -12.98 12.59
N GLY A 1033 12.23 -13.08 13.92
CA GLY A 1033 13.25 -12.40 14.72
C GLY A 1033 14.69 -12.89 14.50
N PRO A 1034 15.72 -12.12 14.91
CA PRO A 1034 17.11 -12.57 14.87
C PRO A 1034 17.32 -13.81 15.73
N VAL A 1035 18.13 -14.71 15.21
CA VAL A 1035 18.64 -15.88 15.92
C VAL A 1035 20.01 -15.58 16.48
N PHE A 1036 20.19 -15.91 17.75
CA PHE A 1036 21.47 -15.85 18.44
C PHE A 1036 22.37 -16.99 17.99
N LEU A 1037 23.53 -16.64 17.46
CA LEU A 1037 24.48 -17.60 16.93
C LEU A 1037 25.56 -17.92 17.94
N ASN A 1038 26.33 -16.92 18.36
CA ASN A 1038 27.43 -17.12 19.29
C ASN A 1038 27.63 -15.89 20.16
N ALA A 1039 28.34 -16.08 21.26
CA ALA A 1039 28.96 -14.97 22.00
C ALA A 1039 30.43 -15.26 22.27
N ALA A 1040 31.27 -14.27 22.00
CA ALA A 1040 32.61 -14.17 22.52
C ALA A 1040 32.62 -13.19 23.69
N ILE A 1041 33.30 -13.55 24.77
CA ILE A 1041 33.43 -12.71 25.96
C ILE A 1041 34.91 -12.49 26.26
N MET A 1042 35.24 -11.23 26.46
CA MET A 1042 36.57 -10.74 26.81
C MET A 1042 36.47 -10.00 28.14
N LEU A 1043 37.26 -10.43 29.12
CA LEU A 1043 37.42 -9.75 30.38
C LEU A 1043 38.77 -9.03 30.36
N GLU A 1044 38.75 -7.74 30.62
CA GLU A 1044 39.94 -6.91 30.71
C GLU A 1044 40.05 -6.33 32.11
N ARG A 1045 41.19 -6.56 32.77
CA ARG A 1045 41.41 -6.04 34.12
C ARG A 1045 41.26 -4.52 34.15
N VAL A 1046 40.47 -4.02 35.09
CA VAL A 1046 40.39 -2.59 35.37
C VAL A 1046 41.53 -2.26 36.33
N SER A 1047 42.46 -1.42 35.90
CA SER A 1047 43.44 -0.87 36.84
C SER A 1047 42.67 -0.08 37.89
N PRO A 1048 42.91 -0.30 39.20
CA PRO A 1048 42.29 0.54 40.22
C PRO A 1048 42.60 2.00 39.85
N PRO A 1049 41.61 2.91 39.91
CA PRO A 1049 41.89 4.32 39.69
C PRO A 1049 43.06 4.65 40.60
N ALA A 1050 44.09 5.31 40.07
CA ALA A 1050 45.25 5.70 40.86
C ALA A 1050 44.69 6.47 42.04
N THR A 1051 44.60 5.83 43.21
CA THR A 1051 44.10 6.46 44.41
C THR A 1051 45.06 7.59 44.64
N THR A 1052 44.61 8.82 44.37
CA THR A 1052 45.31 10.03 44.77
C THR A 1052 45.62 9.80 46.24
N THR A 1053 46.90 9.60 46.55
CA THR A 1053 47.38 9.33 47.90
C THR A 1053 47.18 10.61 48.71
N GLN A 1054 45.93 10.90 49.09
CA GLN A 1054 45.62 11.87 50.11
C GLN A 1054 45.83 11.16 51.45
N SER A 1055 46.90 11.58 52.10
CA SER A 1055 47.15 11.53 53.53
C SER A 1055 45.89 11.33 54.39
N ALA A 1056 45.56 10.09 54.69
CA ALA A 1056 44.67 9.71 55.79
C ALA A 1056 45.46 8.82 56.75
N SER A 1057 46.42 9.43 57.43
CA SER A 1057 47.21 8.85 58.52
C SER A 1057 47.56 9.99 59.49
N ALA A 1058 46.54 10.62 60.08
CA ALA A 1058 46.61 11.39 61.34
C ALA A 1058 45.26 12.07 61.61
N ALA A 1059 44.25 11.32 62.07
CA ALA A 1059 43.12 11.89 62.83
C ALA A 1059 42.29 10.76 63.44
N THR A 1060 42.87 10.03 64.39
CA THR A 1060 42.12 9.19 65.32
C THR A 1060 42.49 9.61 66.74
N ALA A 1061 42.04 10.79 67.16
CA ALA A 1061 41.92 11.16 68.57
C ALA A 1061 41.05 12.41 68.69
N LEU A 1062 40.05 12.33 69.59
CA LEU A 1062 39.09 13.38 69.98
C LEU A 1062 37.98 13.60 68.93
N GLY A 1063 36.69 13.53 69.21
CA GLY A 1063 35.94 13.62 70.45
C GLY A 1063 34.58 14.22 70.08
N GLN A 1064 33.51 13.69 70.69
CA GLN A 1064 32.10 13.98 70.44
C GLN A 1064 31.75 15.47 70.27
N SER A 1065 30.86 15.81 69.32
CA SER A 1065 29.51 16.34 69.61
C SER A 1065 28.78 16.95 68.40
N THR A 1066 27.45 16.83 68.44
CA THR A 1066 26.41 17.70 67.85
C THR A 1066 26.17 17.75 66.33
N ILE A 1067 25.13 17.01 65.95
CA ILE A 1067 23.95 17.40 65.15
C ILE A 1067 23.91 18.89 64.69
N SER A 1068 23.86 19.11 63.37
CA SER A 1068 23.05 20.17 62.76
C SER A 1068 22.70 19.86 61.30
N THR A 1069 21.39 19.74 61.07
CA THR A 1069 20.64 19.87 59.81
C THR A 1069 20.97 21.15 59.04
N VAL A 1070 21.22 21.04 57.72
CA VAL A 1070 21.04 22.10 56.68
C VAL A 1070 20.76 21.37 55.35
N GLU A 1071 19.49 21.29 54.94
CA GLU A 1071 18.88 22.05 53.82
C GLU A 1071 19.58 21.94 52.45
N SER A 1072 18.89 21.25 51.53
CA SER A 1072 19.12 21.28 50.09
C SER A 1072 18.47 22.52 49.47
N PRO A 1073 19.08 23.20 48.50
CA PRO A 1073 18.36 24.02 47.55
C PRO A 1073 18.15 23.29 46.23
N MET A 1074 16.89 23.29 45.81
CA MET A 1074 16.45 23.15 44.43
C MET A 1074 17.28 24.04 43.49
N THR A 1075 17.67 23.50 42.34
CA THR A 1075 17.79 24.30 41.12
C THR A 1075 17.13 23.58 39.95
N SER A 1076 16.16 24.30 39.40
CA SER A 1076 15.39 23.98 38.21
C SER A 1076 16.12 24.36 36.92
N ARG A 1077 15.81 23.62 35.84
CA ARG A 1077 15.73 24.03 34.42
C ARG A 1077 17.04 24.41 33.68
N ARG A 1078 17.43 23.55 32.74
CA ARG A 1078 17.05 23.69 31.31
C ARG A 1078 16.96 22.34 30.64
#